data_AF-A0A162X3N5-F1
#
_entry.id   AF-A0A162X3N5-F1
#
_cell.length_a   1.000
_cell.length_b   1.000
_cell.length_c   1.000
_cell.angle_alpha   90.00
_cell.angle_beta   90.00
_cell.angle_gamma   90.00
#
_symmetry.space_group_name_H-M   'P 1'
#
loop_
_entity.id
_entity.type
_entity.pdbx_description
1 polymer ?
#
loop_
_entity_poly.entity_id
_entity_poly.type
_entity_poly.pdbx_seq_one_letter_code
_entity_poly.pdbx_strand_id
1 'polypeptide(L)'
;MFIKNMLNLLKIITMKLPQKTLLLLSAVLLSFTSVAKEIYVSKTGDDSNAGTKENPFETIGKAASVAVAGDVIFIRQGTYEETLRPANSGTAGNPIVFRSYPGEKVIITAMEALSGWVNDSGAVYKTTIGFNSLGQENFVLHDDTALDLARWPNNIDGLPFTLDSKRNDGGSDGSDATFNGGNGFLTSTEIPNIDWTGGSLFFYGDRPGSGWLAWKEFITSSSGGRVNFNITKNNGLKWIYTFHPPADEGDFYLEGVKGALDYQNEWWYDSTTKELFVQLPGGVAPADGSVKMRRRRLAIDLNGRSYIEVRDLAVLGGAIELRTNSNNNKLYRVSSFYGYHTQGIFSGFSTGKASVEVNGTRNVIEQCEIAFGAATGMRLGGTFNELKNNYIHDFGYLASYDAPLIARGGSDYKILNNTIFNGGRDAINYNGQRCEIAFNDVSRSNLLADDCGLFYTVGNQSGNEIHHNWFHDAEGRGKLKKAAGVYLDNDPKGFSVHHNVIWNTEWTGVQMNWDAVDIDIFNNTFYNNKSGEMGAWHKAGTAFSNVKVWNNLGDNGTWEPQSDKQNNLVVASGTYANSSDGDFRLNSGSAPIDQGREITGITDGFAGANPDIGAYEFGGTDWTAGIDWDPKKGPTGQGCYGLPGETCEVTPVDDSDKDGVSDANDLCPDTPIGDTVDVNGCTIFTLPTDNFKVLSTGESCKNSDNGSISIEATANYTYTATIQENNMTSDFTDNITFDNLSQGEYTVCVTIGTQPEYKQCFSIVINEPEDLAVFSRVDSSKREISLDLKGGELYRIVLNDEIIMTDRNEVTLKLQSGKNELIVTTDKDCQGVHKESINIEEFIKMFPNPMHDVLNITVPRESSKNLKWELFSYRGKRILQGKQKDDSSNITIDVSNLTMGSYFIKISTSNEIKYEQLIKN
;
A
#
# COMPACT_ATOMS: atom_id res chain seq x y z
N MET A 1 15.45 46.07 -12.59
CA MET A 1 14.89 47.08 -13.52
C MET A 1 13.37 46.94 -13.70
N PHE A 2 12.83 45.71 -13.69
CA PHE A 2 11.39 45.39 -13.76
C PHE A 2 10.51 45.99 -12.64
N ILE A 3 10.98 45.93 -11.38
CA ILE A 3 10.25 46.42 -10.19
C ILE A 3 9.99 47.94 -10.24
N LYS A 4 10.92 48.71 -10.82
CA LYS A 4 10.83 50.18 -10.90
C LYS A 4 9.81 50.64 -11.95
N ASN A 5 9.62 49.85 -13.02
CA ASN A 5 8.62 50.11 -14.05
C ASN A 5 7.20 49.70 -13.57
N MET A 6 7.08 48.66 -12.75
CA MET A 6 5.81 48.23 -12.16
C MET A 6 5.26 49.25 -11.13
N LEU A 7 6.15 49.84 -10.32
CA LEU A 7 5.82 50.91 -9.36
C LEU A 7 5.32 52.20 -10.03
N ASN A 8 5.82 52.52 -11.22
CA ASN A 8 5.36 53.68 -11.99
C ASN A 8 4.02 53.43 -12.69
N LEU A 9 3.73 52.19 -13.10
CA LEU A 9 2.43 51.82 -13.67
C LEU A 9 1.32 51.84 -12.59
N LEU A 10 1.63 51.41 -11.36
CA LEU A 10 0.70 51.46 -10.23
C LEU A 10 0.33 52.90 -9.79
N LYS A 11 1.27 53.85 -9.93
CA LYS A 11 1.03 55.27 -9.65
C LYS A 11 0.04 55.92 -10.63
N ILE A 12 -0.04 55.42 -11.86
CA ILE A 12 -0.93 55.97 -12.90
C ILE A 12 -2.37 55.44 -12.72
N ILE A 13 -2.53 54.22 -12.19
CA ILE A 13 -3.83 53.57 -12.00
C ILE A 13 -4.53 54.06 -10.71
N THR A 14 -3.79 54.55 -9.72
CA THR A 14 -4.30 54.91 -8.37
C THR A 14 -5.01 56.27 -8.27
N MET A 15 -5.05 57.10 -9.32
CA MET A 15 -5.65 58.45 -9.24
C MET A 15 -7.14 58.55 -9.61
N LYS A 16 -7.85 57.45 -9.95
CA LYS A 16 -9.24 57.53 -10.45
C LYS A 16 -10.22 56.44 -9.98
N LEU A 17 -10.02 55.81 -8.83
CA LEU A 17 -10.96 54.80 -8.32
C LEU A 17 -11.50 55.14 -6.92
N PRO A 18 -12.79 54.92 -6.65
CA PRO A 18 -13.43 55.28 -5.38
C PRO A 18 -12.91 54.42 -4.22
N GLN A 19 -12.89 55.02 -3.02
CA GLN A 19 -12.26 54.54 -1.78
C GLN A 19 -12.69 53.13 -1.32
N LYS A 20 -13.82 52.62 -1.82
CA LYS A 20 -14.30 51.24 -1.54
C LYS A 20 -13.65 50.16 -2.41
N THR A 21 -13.09 50.52 -3.58
CA THR A 21 -12.36 49.58 -4.45
C THR A 21 -10.90 49.41 -3.99
N LEU A 22 -10.38 50.37 -3.22
CA LEU A 22 -9.01 50.32 -2.69
C LEU A 22 -8.86 49.30 -1.54
N LEU A 23 -9.91 49.09 -0.73
CA LEU A 23 -9.91 48.07 0.33
C LEU A 23 -9.99 46.64 -0.19
N LEU A 24 -10.65 46.41 -1.33
CA LEU A 24 -10.73 45.10 -1.96
C LEU A 24 -9.43 44.74 -2.70
N LEU A 25 -8.72 45.72 -3.27
CA LEU A 25 -7.44 45.48 -3.96
C LEU A 25 -6.28 45.20 -2.99
N SER A 26 -6.30 45.77 -1.79
CA SER A 26 -5.34 45.44 -0.71
C SER A 26 -5.60 44.08 -0.04
N ALA A 27 -6.82 43.54 -0.14
CA ALA A 27 -7.14 42.20 0.36
C ALA A 27 -6.80 41.07 -0.64
N VAL A 28 -6.66 41.38 -1.93
CA VAL A 28 -6.31 40.43 -3.00
C VAL A 28 -4.79 40.41 -3.31
N LEU A 29 -4.04 41.43 -2.90
CA LEU A 29 -2.57 41.48 -3.04
C LEU A 29 -1.80 40.96 -1.80
N LEU A 30 -2.51 40.45 -0.80
CA LEU A 30 -1.98 39.74 0.37
C LEU A 30 -2.27 38.23 0.30
N SER A 31 -2.36 37.68 -0.91
CA SER A 31 -2.10 36.26 -1.12
C SER A 31 -0.65 36.02 -0.73
N PHE A 32 -0.44 35.57 0.51
CA PHE A 32 0.86 35.12 0.98
C PHE A 32 1.44 34.17 -0.06
N THR A 33 2.50 34.61 -0.73
CA THR A 33 3.53 33.68 -1.16
C THR A 33 4.04 33.05 0.14
N SER A 34 3.47 31.92 0.53
CA SER A 34 4.00 31.09 1.60
C SER A 34 5.36 30.64 1.11
N VAL A 35 6.41 31.34 1.52
CA VAL A 35 7.78 30.87 1.32
C VAL A 35 7.94 29.72 2.28
N ALA A 36 8.27 28.53 1.75
CA ALA A 36 8.67 27.36 2.54
C ALA A 36 9.59 27.80 3.69
N LYS A 37 9.18 27.56 4.94
CA LYS A 37 9.95 27.94 6.12
C LYS A 37 10.71 26.73 6.66
N GLU A 38 11.95 26.97 7.09
CA GLU A 38 12.68 26.02 7.93
C GLU A 38 12.29 26.22 9.41
N ILE A 39 11.89 25.13 10.06
CA ILE A 39 11.50 25.08 11.47
C ILE A 39 12.48 24.16 12.20
N TYR A 40 12.98 24.59 13.35
CA TYR A 40 13.98 23.85 14.12
C TYR A 40 13.43 23.39 15.47
N VAL A 41 13.69 22.13 15.81
CA VAL A 41 13.33 21.50 17.10
C VAL A 41 14.59 20.99 17.78
N SER A 42 14.77 21.22 19.08
CA SER A 42 15.92 20.75 19.85
C SER A 42 15.56 20.48 21.30
N LYS A 43 16.14 19.44 21.92
CA LYS A 43 15.95 19.13 23.35
C LYS A 43 16.40 20.25 24.31
N THR A 44 17.16 21.23 23.83
CA THR A 44 17.56 22.43 24.60
C THR A 44 16.80 23.69 24.17
N GLY A 45 15.76 23.55 23.34
CA GLY A 45 14.89 24.63 22.90
C GLY A 45 13.85 25.04 23.94
N ASP A 46 12.88 25.85 23.50
CA ASP A 46 11.71 26.27 24.29
C ASP A 46 10.52 26.46 23.34
N ASP A 47 9.36 25.92 23.65
CA ASP A 47 8.17 26.01 22.80
C ASP A 47 7.56 27.42 22.69
N SER A 48 8.04 28.37 23.50
CA SER A 48 7.77 29.80 23.36
C SER A 48 8.66 30.51 22.33
N ASN A 49 9.72 29.85 21.83
CA ASN A 49 10.61 30.39 20.79
C ASN A 49 9.91 30.50 19.43
N ALA A 50 10.61 31.10 18.45
CA ALA A 50 10.10 31.29 17.09
C ALA A 50 10.29 30.09 16.14
N GLY A 51 10.97 29.02 16.59
CA GLY A 51 11.31 27.86 15.78
C GLY A 51 12.41 28.11 14.75
N THR A 52 13.24 29.14 14.96
CA THR A 52 14.43 29.46 14.14
C THR A 52 15.63 28.61 14.57
N LYS A 53 16.68 28.51 13.75
CA LYS A 53 17.90 27.76 14.11
C LYS A 53 18.53 28.21 15.44
N GLU A 54 18.54 29.51 15.72
CA GLU A 54 19.11 30.11 16.94
C GLU A 54 18.18 29.99 18.15
N ASN A 55 16.86 29.89 17.90
CA ASN A 55 15.83 29.79 18.94
C ASN A 55 14.83 28.70 18.51
N PRO A 56 15.22 27.41 18.64
CA PRO A 56 14.39 26.28 18.21
C PRO A 56 13.25 26.04 19.20
N PHE A 57 12.19 25.37 18.73
CA PHE A 57 11.20 24.78 19.62
C PHE A 57 11.81 23.65 20.45
N GLU A 58 11.20 23.32 21.59
CA GLU A 58 11.63 22.19 22.41
C GLU A 58 11.05 20.87 21.86
N THR A 59 9.79 20.91 21.44
CA THR A 59 9.01 19.71 21.12
C THR A 59 8.70 19.55 19.64
N ILE A 60 8.63 18.29 19.19
CA ILE A 60 8.18 17.95 17.84
C ILE A 60 6.69 18.32 17.69
N GLY A 61 5.90 18.10 18.74
CA GLY A 61 4.49 18.46 18.78
C GLY A 61 4.24 19.95 18.51
N LYS A 62 5.08 20.83 19.06
CA LYS A 62 4.98 22.27 18.79
C LYS A 62 5.24 22.59 17.32
N ALA A 63 6.32 22.07 16.73
CA ALA A 63 6.61 22.27 15.31
C ALA A 63 5.48 21.73 14.42
N ALA A 64 4.99 20.51 14.71
CA ALA A 64 3.90 19.88 13.99
C ALA A 64 2.57 20.66 14.05
N SER A 65 2.35 21.42 15.12
CA SER A 65 1.15 22.26 15.28
C SER A 65 1.15 23.53 14.43
N VAL A 66 2.32 24.04 14.06
CA VAL A 66 2.47 25.30 13.32
C VAL A 66 2.87 25.12 11.86
N ALA A 67 3.42 23.96 11.51
CA ALA A 67 3.86 23.65 10.15
C ALA A 67 2.71 23.71 9.13
N VAL A 68 2.98 24.30 7.97
CA VAL A 68 2.07 24.40 6.83
C VAL A 68 2.75 23.89 5.56
N ALA A 69 1.97 23.73 4.48
CA ALA A 69 2.47 23.18 3.21
C ALA A 69 3.75 23.89 2.71
N GLY A 70 4.76 23.10 2.37
CA GLY A 70 6.08 23.56 1.91
C GLY A 70 7.13 23.67 3.03
N ASP A 71 6.73 23.64 4.30
CA ASP A 71 7.69 23.76 5.41
C ASP A 71 8.58 22.53 5.58
N VAL A 72 9.82 22.75 6.01
CA VAL A 72 10.78 21.71 6.39
C VAL A 72 11.11 21.85 7.87
N ILE A 73 10.86 20.80 8.64
CA ILE A 73 11.13 20.71 10.07
C ILE A 73 12.42 19.92 10.25
N PHE A 74 13.46 20.59 10.75
CA PHE A 74 14.72 20.00 11.16
C PHE A 74 14.72 19.70 12.66
N ILE A 75 14.82 18.41 12.99
CA ILE A 75 14.83 17.92 14.36
C ILE A 75 16.28 17.63 14.76
N ARG A 76 16.77 18.27 15.81
CA ARG A 76 18.13 18.09 16.31
C ARG A 76 18.25 16.78 17.10
N GLN A 77 19.48 16.29 17.26
CA GLN A 77 19.81 15.03 17.92
C GLN A 77 19.10 14.88 19.27
N GLY A 78 18.55 13.69 19.50
CA GLY A 78 17.99 13.31 20.80
C GLY A 78 16.86 12.29 20.72
N THR A 79 16.45 11.86 21.91
CA THR A 79 15.28 11.00 22.10
C THR A 79 14.08 11.84 22.53
N TYR A 80 13.02 11.77 21.73
CA TYR A 80 11.79 12.54 21.89
C TYR A 80 10.66 11.60 22.30
N GLU A 81 10.28 11.65 23.57
CA GLU A 81 9.15 10.90 24.13
C GLU A 81 7.82 11.58 23.74
N GLU A 82 7.54 11.65 22.44
CA GLU A 82 6.42 12.40 21.85
C GLU A 82 5.60 11.57 20.86
N THR A 83 4.58 12.17 20.25
CA THR A 83 3.89 11.63 19.07
C THR A 83 3.92 12.70 17.99
N LEU A 84 4.51 12.39 16.83
CA LEU A 84 4.46 13.26 15.66
C LEU A 84 3.06 13.19 15.04
N ARG A 85 2.32 14.29 15.12
CA ARG A 85 1.00 14.43 14.51
C ARG A 85 0.82 15.84 13.93
N PRO A 86 1.05 16.04 12.63
CA PRO A 86 0.87 17.33 11.98
C PRO A 86 -0.56 17.87 12.13
N ALA A 87 -0.70 19.17 12.34
CA ALA A 87 -2.01 19.84 12.37
C ALA A 87 -2.59 20.04 10.97
N ASN A 88 -1.73 20.21 9.96
CA ASN A 88 -2.09 20.50 8.58
C ASN A 88 -1.56 19.43 7.62
N SER A 89 -2.14 19.37 6.42
CA SER A 89 -1.59 18.63 5.28
C SER A 89 -0.67 19.53 4.46
N GLY A 90 0.27 18.92 3.74
CA GLY A 90 0.94 19.59 2.63
C GLY A 90 0.03 19.69 1.40
N THR A 91 0.63 20.06 0.27
CA THR A 91 -0.03 20.04 -1.05
C THR A 91 0.89 19.42 -2.09
N ALA A 92 0.36 19.06 -3.26
CA ALA A 92 1.18 18.57 -4.37
C ALA A 92 2.31 19.57 -4.68
N GLY A 93 3.54 19.07 -4.77
CA GLY A 93 4.76 19.88 -4.96
C GLY A 93 5.23 20.66 -3.74
N ASN A 94 4.44 20.74 -2.66
CA ASN A 94 4.80 21.44 -1.41
C ASN A 94 4.42 20.58 -0.19
N PRO A 95 5.09 19.43 0.02
CA PRO A 95 4.87 18.61 1.20
C PRO A 95 5.32 19.32 2.48
N ILE A 96 4.86 18.83 3.62
CA ILE A 96 5.46 19.15 4.93
C ILE A 96 6.47 18.06 5.25
N VAL A 97 7.74 18.43 5.43
CA VAL A 97 8.83 17.46 5.64
C VAL A 97 9.32 17.50 7.08
N PHE A 98 9.22 16.39 7.80
CA PHE A 98 9.86 16.19 9.10
C PHE A 98 11.11 15.35 8.91
N ARG A 99 12.28 15.88 9.30
CA ARG A 99 13.54 15.15 9.18
C ARG A 99 14.52 15.45 10.30
N SER A 100 15.45 14.52 10.53
CA SER A 100 16.62 14.82 11.34
C SER A 100 17.43 15.95 10.73
N TYR A 101 18.08 16.75 11.57
CA TYR A 101 19.11 17.66 11.12
C TYR A 101 20.26 16.85 10.50
N PRO A 102 20.86 17.29 9.38
CA PRO A 102 21.92 16.53 8.72
C PRO A 102 23.04 16.12 9.68
N GLY A 103 23.41 14.84 9.67
CA GLY A 103 24.43 14.26 10.55
C GLY A 103 23.98 13.97 11.98
N GLU A 104 22.73 14.25 12.35
CA GLU A 104 22.22 14.07 13.71
C GLU A 104 21.22 12.92 13.81
N LYS A 105 21.28 12.16 14.92
CA LYS A 105 20.41 10.99 15.18
C LYS A 105 19.20 11.37 16.03
N VAL A 106 18.00 11.24 15.46
CA VAL A 106 16.72 11.50 16.14
C VAL A 106 15.95 10.21 16.37
N ILE A 107 15.51 9.98 17.61
CA ILE A 107 14.62 8.88 17.97
C ILE A 107 13.28 9.46 18.46
N ILE A 108 12.18 9.09 17.82
CA ILE A 108 10.83 9.32 18.38
C ILE A 108 10.43 8.05 19.11
N THR A 109 10.18 8.14 20.42
CA THR A 109 9.91 6.95 21.24
C THR A 109 8.54 7.00 21.93
N ALA A 110 7.89 5.84 22.00
CA ALA A 110 6.70 5.62 22.80
C ALA A 110 7.00 5.06 24.20
N MET A 111 8.28 4.84 24.50
CA MET A 111 8.79 4.33 25.78
C MET A 111 9.02 5.47 26.77
N GLU A 112 8.83 5.22 28.06
CA GLU A 112 9.19 6.13 29.15
C GLU A 112 10.23 5.46 30.06
N ALA A 113 11.30 6.20 30.37
CA ALA A 113 12.35 5.76 31.28
C ALA A 113 11.86 5.75 32.73
N LEU A 114 12.17 4.68 33.48
CA LEU A 114 11.71 4.47 34.85
C LEU A 114 12.86 4.60 35.86
N SER A 115 12.52 5.03 37.06
CA SER A 115 13.47 5.30 38.15
C SER A 115 12.92 4.90 39.51
N GLY A 116 13.71 5.05 40.57
CA GLY A 116 13.24 4.90 41.95
C GLY A 116 13.03 3.44 42.37
N TRP A 117 13.90 2.56 41.90
CA TRP A 117 13.82 1.12 42.14
C TRP A 117 14.02 0.76 43.62
N VAL A 118 13.11 -0.06 44.15
CA VAL A 118 13.19 -0.62 45.49
C VAL A 118 13.20 -2.14 45.43
N ASN A 119 13.95 -2.78 46.33
CA ASN A 119 13.96 -4.24 46.42
C ASN A 119 12.59 -4.73 46.91
N ASP A 120 11.98 -5.65 46.17
CA ASP A 120 10.74 -6.32 46.60
C ASP A 120 11.07 -7.53 47.45
N SER A 121 11.84 -8.47 46.87
CA SER A 121 12.40 -9.64 47.56
C SER A 121 13.46 -10.32 46.70
N GLY A 122 14.50 -10.88 47.33
CA GLY A 122 15.56 -11.61 46.60
C GLY A 122 16.17 -10.76 45.47
N ALA A 123 16.17 -11.31 44.26
CA ALA A 123 16.67 -10.68 43.03
C ALA A 123 15.65 -9.76 42.33
N VAL A 124 14.44 -9.61 42.88
CA VAL A 124 13.33 -8.86 42.26
C VAL A 124 13.29 -7.43 42.80
N TYR A 125 13.22 -6.48 41.88
CA TYR A 125 13.07 -5.05 42.15
C TYR A 125 11.79 -4.52 41.56
N LYS A 126 11.26 -3.44 42.15
CA LYS A 126 10.04 -2.81 41.67
C LYS A 126 10.10 -1.29 41.68
N THR A 127 9.24 -0.69 40.88
CA THR A 127 8.95 0.76 40.89
C THR A 127 7.48 1.01 40.56
N THR A 128 6.97 2.20 40.88
CA THR A 128 5.60 2.61 40.55
C THR A 128 5.59 3.39 39.24
N ILE A 129 4.67 3.05 38.33
CA ILE A 129 4.51 3.76 37.06
C ILE A 129 3.57 4.97 37.20
N GLY A 130 3.96 6.11 36.61
CA GLY A 130 3.19 7.36 36.67
C GLY A 130 2.08 7.49 35.63
N PHE A 131 1.97 6.55 34.69
CA PHE A 131 1.03 6.58 33.57
C PHE A 131 0.10 5.35 33.54
N ASN A 132 -0.90 5.38 32.67
CA ASN A 132 -1.86 4.30 32.54
C ASN A 132 -1.24 3.10 31.81
N SER A 133 -1.46 1.90 32.34
CA SER A 133 -1.12 0.64 31.68
C SER A 133 -1.84 0.48 30.35
N LEU A 134 -1.14 -0.10 29.38
CA LEU A 134 -1.69 -0.53 28.08
C LEU A 134 -2.18 -1.99 28.11
N GLY A 135 -2.16 -2.65 29.28
CA GLY A 135 -2.63 -4.02 29.45
C GLY A 135 -1.76 -5.01 28.69
N GLN A 136 -2.36 -5.79 27.79
CA GLN A 136 -1.64 -6.77 26.97
C GLN A 136 -0.52 -6.16 26.10
N GLU A 137 -0.58 -4.86 25.82
CA GLU A 137 0.39 -4.15 24.98
C GLU A 137 1.51 -3.49 25.78
N ASN A 138 1.54 -3.72 27.10
CA ASN A 138 2.69 -3.37 27.91
C ASN A 138 3.93 -4.07 27.36
N PHE A 139 5.00 -3.30 27.25
CA PHE A 139 6.28 -3.75 26.71
C PHE A 139 7.38 -3.07 27.52
N VAL A 140 8.38 -3.85 27.93
CA VAL A 140 9.43 -3.41 28.84
C VAL A 140 10.79 -3.72 28.22
N LEU A 141 11.66 -2.73 28.24
CA LEU A 141 13.04 -2.83 27.83
C LEU A 141 13.95 -2.63 29.04
N HIS A 142 15.07 -3.34 29.08
CA HIS A 142 16.24 -2.99 29.86
C HIS A 142 17.38 -2.68 28.91
N ASP A 143 17.79 -1.41 28.82
CA ASP A 143 18.70 -0.89 27.82
C ASP A 143 18.24 -1.25 26.38
N ASP A 144 18.95 -2.17 25.73
CA ASP A 144 18.70 -2.68 24.38
C ASP A 144 18.00 -4.06 24.38
N THR A 145 17.65 -4.60 25.54
CA THR A 145 17.08 -5.93 25.69
C THR A 145 15.58 -5.84 25.96
N ALA A 146 14.77 -6.50 25.14
CA ALA A 146 13.35 -6.72 25.42
C ALA A 146 13.19 -7.76 26.53
N LEU A 147 12.49 -7.40 27.60
CA LEU A 147 12.24 -8.31 28.72
C LEU A 147 11.04 -9.21 28.43
N ASP A 148 11.15 -10.46 28.84
CA ASP A 148 10.06 -11.43 28.77
C ASP A 148 9.03 -11.17 29.87
N LEU A 149 7.75 -11.28 29.54
CA LEU A 149 6.74 -11.36 30.59
C LEU A 149 6.98 -12.63 31.40
N ALA A 150 7.01 -12.51 32.73
CA ALA A 150 7.31 -13.62 33.65
C ALA A 150 6.57 -14.90 33.25
N ARG A 151 7.32 -15.95 32.92
CA ARG A 151 6.80 -17.12 32.22
C ARG A 151 7.41 -18.44 32.69
N TRP A 152 6.72 -19.53 32.39
CA TRP A 152 7.20 -20.88 32.59
C TRP A 152 6.89 -21.75 31.36
N PRO A 153 7.88 -22.50 30.85
CA PRO A 153 9.31 -22.38 31.16
C PRO A 153 9.89 -21.01 30.84
N ASN A 154 11.03 -20.74 31.46
CA ASN A 154 11.80 -19.51 31.27
C ASN A 154 12.40 -19.53 29.86
N ASN A 155 12.44 -18.36 29.22
CA ASN A 155 13.11 -18.17 27.93
C ASN A 155 14.62 -18.07 28.16
N ILE A 156 15.35 -19.16 27.98
CA ILE A 156 16.76 -19.26 28.40
C ILE A 156 17.74 -18.78 27.34
N ASP A 157 17.36 -18.84 26.07
CA ASP A 157 18.19 -18.36 24.96
C ASP A 157 17.85 -16.92 24.54
N GLY A 158 16.70 -16.39 24.99
CA GLY A 158 16.26 -15.03 24.74
C GLY A 158 15.81 -14.78 23.31
N LEU A 159 15.59 -15.84 22.51
CA LEU A 159 15.21 -15.71 21.11
C LEU A 159 13.69 -15.73 20.96
N PRO A 160 13.10 -14.85 20.13
CA PRO A 160 11.64 -14.78 19.99
C PRO A 160 11.04 -15.94 19.18
N PHE A 161 11.87 -16.67 18.43
CA PHE A 161 11.45 -17.79 17.59
C PHE A 161 11.71 -19.17 18.21
N THR A 162 12.25 -19.20 19.43
CA THR A 162 12.32 -20.40 20.25
C THR A 162 11.14 -20.34 21.24
N LEU A 163 10.26 -21.35 21.19
CA LEU A 163 9.05 -21.29 22.03
C LEU A 163 9.37 -21.51 23.51
N ASP A 164 10.49 -22.17 23.85
CA ASP A 164 10.82 -22.62 25.20
C ASP A 164 9.59 -23.19 25.93
N SER A 165 9.00 -24.20 25.28
CA SER A 165 7.72 -24.80 25.62
C SER A 165 7.85 -26.12 26.37
N LYS A 166 6.74 -26.54 26.99
CA LYS A 166 6.51 -27.91 27.46
C LYS A 166 5.46 -28.60 26.61
N ARG A 167 5.42 -29.92 26.76
CA ARG A 167 4.38 -30.78 26.21
C ARG A 167 3.29 -31.00 27.24
N ASN A 168 2.03 -30.83 26.86
CA ASN A 168 0.93 -31.12 27.77
C ASN A 168 0.57 -32.62 27.77
N ASP A 169 -0.09 -33.06 28.84
CA ASP A 169 -0.52 -34.46 29.03
C ASP A 169 -1.98 -34.68 28.58
N GLY A 170 -2.63 -33.63 28.07
CA GLY A 170 -4.03 -33.65 27.62
C GLY A 170 -4.81 -32.38 27.96
N GLY A 171 -6.13 -32.44 27.80
CA GLY A 171 -7.04 -31.33 28.08
C GLY A 171 -8.40 -31.50 27.41
N SER A 172 -9.07 -30.39 27.11
CA SER A 172 -10.35 -30.38 26.38
C SER A 172 -10.19 -30.85 24.92
N ASP A 173 -11.18 -31.57 24.38
CA ASP A 173 -11.10 -32.29 23.09
C ASP A 173 -11.56 -31.52 21.84
N GLY A 174 -11.88 -30.24 21.95
CA GLY A 174 -12.35 -29.44 20.81
C GLY A 174 -13.86 -29.52 20.59
N SER A 175 -14.54 -30.52 21.16
CA SER A 175 -15.97 -30.75 20.92
C SER A 175 -16.85 -29.76 21.71
N ASP A 176 -18.05 -29.50 21.19
CA ASP A 176 -19.05 -28.71 21.92
C ASP A 176 -19.40 -29.33 23.27
N ALA A 177 -19.25 -30.64 23.43
CA ALA A 177 -19.55 -31.33 24.67
C ALA A 177 -18.54 -31.00 25.78
N THR A 178 -17.25 -30.86 25.45
CA THR A 178 -16.20 -30.47 26.41
C THR A 178 -16.06 -28.96 26.55
N PHE A 179 -16.45 -28.20 25.53
CA PHE A 179 -16.51 -26.74 25.54
C PHE A 179 -17.91 -26.17 25.81
N ASN A 180 -18.81 -26.98 26.42
CA ASN A 180 -20.21 -26.64 26.68
C ASN A 180 -20.35 -25.51 27.73
N GLY A 181 -20.22 -24.26 27.29
CA GLY A 181 -20.23 -23.06 28.12
C GLY A 181 -19.02 -22.14 27.93
N GLY A 182 -18.11 -22.45 26.99
CA GLY A 182 -16.96 -21.59 26.66
C GLY A 182 -15.72 -21.79 27.55
N ASN A 183 -15.69 -22.83 28.38
CA ASN A 183 -14.57 -23.09 29.30
C ASN A 183 -13.74 -24.28 28.81
N GLY A 184 -12.42 -24.09 28.73
CA GLY A 184 -11.43 -25.10 28.39
C GLY A 184 -10.48 -25.41 29.54
N PHE A 185 -9.74 -26.50 29.40
CA PHE A 185 -8.63 -26.82 30.30
C PHE A 185 -7.48 -27.51 29.57
N LEU A 186 -6.30 -27.39 30.17
CA LEU A 186 -5.08 -28.09 29.79
C LEU A 186 -4.46 -28.70 31.04
N THR A 187 -3.97 -29.93 30.93
CA THR A 187 -3.28 -30.65 32.01
C THR A 187 -1.85 -30.98 31.64
N SER A 188 -0.95 -30.88 32.60
CA SER A 188 0.41 -31.40 32.50
C SER A 188 0.97 -31.58 33.91
N THR A 189 1.52 -32.75 34.21
CA THR A 189 2.14 -33.08 35.50
C THR A 189 3.33 -32.19 35.84
N GLU A 190 3.92 -31.53 34.84
CA GLU A 190 5.04 -30.59 35.02
C GLU A 190 4.62 -29.18 35.43
N ILE A 191 3.33 -28.80 35.29
CA ILE A 191 2.88 -27.44 35.64
C ILE A 191 3.15 -27.18 37.13
N PRO A 192 3.96 -26.15 37.46
CA PRO A 192 4.32 -25.86 38.84
C PRO A 192 3.10 -25.38 39.62
N ASN A 193 3.12 -25.60 40.93
CA ASN A 193 2.06 -25.19 41.85
C ASN A 193 2.10 -23.68 42.15
N ILE A 194 1.97 -22.88 41.10
CA ILE A 194 1.79 -21.43 41.11
C ILE A 194 0.31 -21.14 40.86
N ASP A 195 -0.23 -20.08 41.45
CA ASP A 195 -1.55 -19.57 41.06
C ASP A 195 -1.40 -18.81 39.73
N TRP A 196 -1.88 -19.43 38.66
CA TRP A 196 -1.82 -18.91 37.30
C TRP A 196 -3.03 -18.03 36.96
N THR A 197 -3.96 -17.82 37.89
CA THR A 197 -5.17 -17.03 37.67
C THR A 197 -4.84 -15.60 37.23
N GLY A 198 -5.42 -15.15 36.11
CA GLY A 198 -5.15 -13.85 35.51
C GLY A 198 -3.93 -13.80 34.58
N GLY A 199 -3.08 -14.84 34.59
CA GLY A 199 -2.05 -15.06 33.57
C GLY A 199 -2.64 -15.57 32.25
N SER A 200 -1.78 -16.07 31.37
CA SER A 200 -2.19 -16.61 30.07
C SER A 200 -1.53 -17.92 29.70
N LEU A 201 -2.23 -18.67 28.86
CA LEU A 201 -1.76 -19.90 28.21
C LEU A 201 -1.46 -19.57 26.75
N PHE A 202 -0.29 -20.01 26.26
CA PHE A 202 -0.03 -20.21 24.84
C PHE A 202 -0.13 -21.69 24.48
N PHE A 203 -0.73 -22.02 23.34
CA PHE A 203 -0.89 -23.39 22.89
C PHE A 203 -0.72 -23.54 21.37
N TYR A 204 0.17 -24.45 20.97
CA TYR A 204 0.37 -24.93 19.61
C TYR A 204 0.04 -26.43 19.55
N GLY A 205 -1.08 -26.78 18.92
CA GLY A 205 -1.64 -28.14 18.95
C GLY A 205 -1.07 -29.09 17.89
N ASP A 206 -1.04 -30.38 18.22
CA ASP A 206 -0.34 -31.42 17.45
C ASP A 206 -1.21 -32.23 16.49
N ARG A 207 -2.50 -31.91 16.36
CA ARG A 207 -3.38 -32.69 15.49
C ARG A 207 -2.76 -32.77 14.08
N PRO A 208 -2.71 -33.97 13.48
CA PRO A 208 -2.15 -34.11 12.13
C PRO A 208 -2.83 -33.17 11.13
N GLY A 209 -2.02 -32.33 10.50
CA GLY A 209 -2.51 -31.30 9.58
C GLY A 209 -3.24 -30.16 10.29
N SER A 210 -2.73 -29.68 11.43
CA SER A 210 -3.15 -28.42 12.08
C SER A 210 -1.96 -27.58 12.54
N GLY A 211 -0.88 -27.50 11.76
CA GLY A 211 0.33 -26.76 12.16
C GLY A 211 0.30 -25.25 11.88
N TRP A 212 -0.77 -24.71 11.31
CA TRP A 212 -0.77 -23.36 10.74
C TRP A 212 -0.96 -22.20 11.72
N LEU A 213 -1.24 -22.46 13.00
CA LEU A 213 -1.31 -21.39 14.01
C LEU A 213 -1.15 -21.93 15.44
N ALA A 214 -0.73 -21.03 16.33
CA ALA A 214 -0.95 -21.15 17.77
C ALA A 214 -2.07 -20.22 18.24
N TRP A 215 -2.58 -20.44 19.45
CA TRP A 215 -3.55 -19.55 20.08
C TRP A 215 -3.23 -19.32 21.56
N LYS A 216 -3.71 -18.19 22.09
CA LYS A 216 -3.61 -17.83 23.50
C LYS A 216 -4.96 -17.53 24.13
N GLU A 217 -5.08 -17.80 25.43
CA GLU A 217 -6.23 -17.46 26.28
C GLU A 217 -5.83 -17.06 27.71
N PHE A 218 -6.65 -16.24 28.35
CA PHE A 218 -6.49 -15.92 29.77
C PHE A 218 -6.89 -17.10 30.66
N ILE A 219 -6.10 -17.33 31.70
CA ILE A 219 -6.33 -18.37 32.70
C ILE A 219 -7.32 -17.85 33.74
N THR A 220 -8.41 -18.59 33.94
CA THR A 220 -9.50 -18.23 34.88
C THR A 220 -9.34 -18.89 36.23
N SER A 221 -8.63 -20.02 36.29
CA SER A 221 -8.25 -20.70 37.55
C SER A 221 -7.18 -21.76 37.27
N SER A 222 -6.42 -22.14 38.30
CA SER A 222 -5.44 -23.21 38.22
C SER A 222 -5.41 -24.08 39.47
N SER A 223 -4.86 -25.29 39.31
CA SER A 223 -4.47 -26.18 40.39
C SER A 223 -3.17 -26.89 40.01
N GLY A 224 -2.52 -27.60 40.93
CA GLY A 224 -1.35 -28.42 40.59
C GLY A 224 -1.62 -29.31 39.38
N GLY A 225 -0.83 -29.13 38.32
CA GLY A 225 -0.93 -29.89 37.08
C GLY A 225 -2.04 -29.47 36.10
N ARG A 226 -2.77 -28.36 36.32
CA ARG A 226 -3.92 -27.96 35.48
C ARG A 226 -4.17 -26.47 35.46
N VAL A 227 -4.47 -25.95 34.27
CA VAL A 227 -5.02 -24.60 34.06
C VAL A 227 -6.38 -24.67 33.38
N ASN A 228 -7.30 -23.78 33.76
CA ASN A 228 -8.59 -23.60 33.12
C ASN A 228 -8.65 -22.20 32.51
N PHE A 229 -9.32 -22.06 31.38
CA PHE A 229 -9.40 -20.83 30.60
C PHE A 229 -10.75 -20.74 29.90
N ASN A 230 -11.08 -19.56 29.39
CA ASN A 230 -12.26 -19.36 28.55
C ASN A 230 -11.85 -19.18 27.10
N ILE A 231 -12.65 -19.71 26.17
CA ILE A 231 -12.46 -19.50 24.74
C ILE A 231 -13.00 -18.13 24.36
N THR A 232 -12.12 -17.25 23.86
CA THR A 232 -12.47 -15.88 23.46
C THR A 232 -12.59 -15.71 21.94
N LYS A 233 -12.42 -16.79 21.18
CA LYS A 233 -12.49 -16.77 19.71
C LYS A 233 -13.90 -16.47 19.21
N ASN A 234 -14.00 -15.69 18.13
CA ASN A 234 -15.27 -15.34 17.51
C ASN A 234 -16.06 -16.61 17.11
N ASN A 235 -17.40 -16.56 17.17
CA ASN A 235 -18.28 -17.72 16.94
C ASN A 235 -18.03 -18.48 15.62
N GLY A 236 -17.51 -17.82 14.57
CA GLY A 236 -17.16 -18.45 13.28
C GLY A 236 -15.80 -19.14 13.24
N LEU A 237 -14.99 -19.03 14.31
CA LEU A 237 -13.63 -19.54 14.40
C LEU A 237 -13.53 -20.78 15.29
N LYS A 238 -14.64 -21.51 15.44
CA LYS A 238 -14.69 -22.76 16.20
C LYS A 238 -13.64 -23.78 15.73
N TRP A 239 -13.28 -23.72 14.46
CA TRP A 239 -12.26 -24.56 13.87
C TRP A 239 -10.90 -24.42 14.56
N ILE A 240 -10.54 -23.26 15.15
CA ILE A 240 -9.26 -23.07 15.84
C ILE A 240 -9.08 -24.09 16.97
N TYR A 241 -10.00 -24.16 17.92
CA TYR A 241 -9.90 -25.12 19.02
C TYR A 241 -10.44 -26.51 18.65
N THR A 242 -11.19 -26.63 17.54
CA THR A 242 -11.55 -27.95 17.01
C THR A 242 -10.33 -28.65 16.42
N PHE A 243 -9.47 -27.92 15.70
CA PHE A 243 -8.26 -28.47 15.06
C PHE A 243 -7.03 -28.39 15.94
N HIS A 244 -7.00 -27.53 16.95
CA HIS A 244 -5.89 -27.43 17.90
C HIS A 244 -6.38 -27.66 19.35
N PRO A 245 -7.05 -28.78 19.67
CA PRO A 245 -7.54 -29.03 21.02
C PRO A 245 -6.41 -29.53 21.94
N PRO A 246 -6.37 -29.11 23.21
CA PRO A 246 -5.42 -29.64 24.19
C PRO A 246 -5.45 -31.17 24.38
N ALA A 247 -6.58 -31.84 24.12
CA ALA A 247 -6.64 -33.31 24.23
C ALA A 247 -5.77 -34.05 23.20
N ASP A 248 -5.43 -33.41 22.07
CA ASP A 248 -4.55 -33.99 21.06
C ASP A 248 -3.07 -33.71 21.35
N GLU A 249 -2.77 -33.19 22.54
CA GLU A 249 -1.46 -32.72 22.96
C GLU A 249 -0.93 -31.55 22.09
N GLY A 250 0.19 -30.98 22.50
CA GLY A 250 0.74 -29.78 21.91
C GLY A 250 1.86 -29.17 22.76
N ASP A 251 2.51 -28.18 22.17
CA ASP A 251 3.46 -27.32 22.86
C ASP A 251 2.72 -26.18 23.57
N PHE A 252 3.12 -25.90 24.81
CA PHE A 252 2.54 -24.83 25.61
C PHE A 252 3.55 -24.16 26.52
N TYR A 253 3.23 -22.92 26.90
CA TYR A 253 3.87 -22.23 28.02
C TYR A 253 2.83 -21.36 28.73
N LEU A 254 3.12 -20.99 29.98
CA LEU A 254 2.28 -20.14 30.81
C LEU A 254 3.02 -18.85 31.15
N GLU A 255 2.33 -17.71 31.20
CA GLU A 255 2.97 -16.42 31.50
C GLU A 255 2.05 -15.45 32.24
N GLY A 256 2.61 -14.36 32.75
CA GLY A 256 1.85 -13.19 33.20
C GLY A 256 1.44 -13.22 34.68
N VAL A 257 2.13 -13.97 35.53
CA VAL A 257 1.91 -13.98 36.98
C VAL A 257 3.18 -13.72 37.78
N LYS A 258 3.07 -13.01 38.91
CA LYS A 258 4.21 -12.69 39.77
C LYS A 258 4.94 -13.94 40.27
N GLY A 259 4.23 -15.04 40.50
CA GLY A 259 4.82 -16.28 40.99
C GLY A 259 5.77 -16.97 40.01
N ALA A 260 5.73 -16.58 38.73
CA ALA A 260 6.65 -17.04 37.69
C ALA A 260 7.80 -16.07 37.44
N LEU A 261 7.89 -14.93 38.15
CA LEU A 261 9.00 -13.99 38.04
C LEU A 261 10.18 -14.56 38.84
N ASP A 262 10.96 -15.41 38.19
CA ASP A 262 12.05 -16.16 38.83
C ASP A 262 13.36 -16.18 38.04
N TYR A 263 13.35 -15.67 36.80
CA TYR A 263 14.49 -15.65 35.91
C TYR A 263 14.97 -14.24 35.62
N GLN A 264 16.22 -14.13 35.19
CA GLN A 264 16.73 -12.86 34.69
C GLN A 264 16.04 -12.50 33.37
N ASN A 265 15.97 -11.20 33.09
CA ASN A 265 15.29 -10.62 31.93
C ASN A 265 13.76 -10.78 31.93
N GLU A 266 13.16 -11.01 33.09
CA GLU A 266 11.71 -11.10 33.23
C GLU A 266 11.10 -9.86 33.89
N TRP A 267 9.83 -9.60 33.59
CA TRP A 267 9.03 -8.58 34.24
C TRP A 267 7.59 -9.02 34.52
N TRP A 268 6.95 -8.37 35.49
CA TRP A 268 5.53 -8.50 35.77
C TRP A 268 4.95 -7.16 36.24
N TYR A 269 3.69 -6.88 35.92
CA TYR A 269 3.03 -5.62 36.28
C TYR A 269 1.77 -5.86 37.09
N ASP A 270 1.70 -5.25 38.27
CA ASP A 270 0.50 -5.23 39.11
C ASP A 270 -0.39 -4.04 38.71
N SER A 271 -1.51 -4.31 38.06
CA SER A 271 -2.46 -3.25 37.68
C SER A 271 -3.18 -2.60 38.85
N THR A 272 -3.24 -3.26 40.01
CA THR A 272 -3.93 -2.77 41.21
C THR A 272 -3.07 -1.73 41.94
N THR A 273 -1.78 -2.03 42.13
CA THR A 273 -0.83 -1.14 42.81
C THR A 273 -0.08 -0.21 41.86
N LYS A 274 -0.16 -0.47 40.54
CA LYS A 274 0.62 0.19 39.49
C LYS A 274 2.13 0.00 39.64
N GLU A 275 2.55 -1.13 40.19
CA GLU A 275 3.96 -1.46 40.36
C GLU A 275 4.44 -2.37 39.22
N LEU A 276 5.56 -2.00 38.60
CA LEU A 276 6.32 -2.85 37.70
C LEU A 276 7.40 -3.57 38.51
N PHE A 277 7.49 -4.88 38.33
CA PHE A 277 8.49 -5.76 38.93
C PHE A 277 9.40 -6.29 37.83
N VAL A 278 10.70 -6.34 38.09
CA VAL A 278 11.71 -6.88 37.17
C VAL A 278 12.72 -7.72 37.92
N GLN A 279 13.28 -8.70 37.22
CA GLN A 279 14.47 -9.41 37.67
C GLN A 279 15.54 -9.30 36.58
N LEU A 280 16.58 -8.52 36.84
CA LEU A 280 17.68 -8.28 35.91
C LEU A 280 18.83 -9.28 36.10
N PRO A 281 19.74 -9.42 35.12
CA PRO A 281 20.93 -10.26 35.26
C PRO A 281 21.72 -9.96 36.53
N GLY A 282 22.10 -11.01 37.24
CA GLY A 282 22.81 -10.90 38.53
C GLY A 282 21.94 -10.45 39.72
N GLY A 283 20.64 -10.21 39.53
CA GLY A 283 19.72 -9.84 40.60
C GLY A 283 20.04 -8.47 41.22
N VAL A 284 20.52 -7.54 40.41
CA VAL A 284 20.90 -6.20 40.84
C VAL A 284 19.76 -5.19 40.67
N ALA A 285 19.80 -4.11 41.45
CA ALA A 285 18.88 -2.99 41.28
C ALA A 285 19.09 -2.37 39.88
N PRO A 286 18.01 -2.10 39.12
CA PRO A 286 18.13 -1.36 37.88
C PRO A 286 18.67 0.05 38.13
N ALA A 287 19.51 0.55 37.22
CA ALA A 287 19.90 1.95 37.23
C ALA A 287 18.70 2.82 36.81
N ASP A 288 18.62 4.03 37.36
CA ASP A 288 17.57 4.97 36.95
C ASP A 288 17.70 5.27 35.45
N GLY A 289 16.62 5.02 34.73
CA GLY A 289 16.51 5.20 33.28
C GLY A 289 16.95 4.01 32.42
N SER A 290 17.58 2.96 32.98
CA SER A 290 17.96 1.77 32.19
C SER A 290 16.77 0.92 31.81
N VAL A 291 15.74 0.85 32.67
CA VAL A 291 14.48 0.18 32.35
C VAL A 291 13.47 1.18 31.80
N LYS A 292 12.84 0.83 30.67
CA LYS A 292 11.83 1.65 30.00
C LYS A 292 10.55 0.84 29.80
N MET A 293 9.40 1.47 29.96
CA MET A 293 8.10 0.83 29.71
C MET A 293 7.30 1.63 28.68
N ARG A 294 6.64 0.93 27.75
CA ARG A 294 5.78 1.56 26.73
C ARG A 294 4.64 2.32 27.41
N ARG A 295 4.57 3.62 27.15
CA ARG A 295 3.53 4.52 27.66
C ARG A 295 2.39 4.76 26.66
N ARG A 296 2.64 4.62 25.37
CA ARG A 296 1.67 4.91 24.31
C ARG A 296 1.81 3.96 23.13
N ARG A 297 0.79 3.95 22.26
CA ARG A 297 0.75 3.10 21.07
C ARG A 297 1.40 3.74 19.84
N LEU A 298 1.28 5.05 19.68
CA LEU A 298 1.66 5.75 18.46
C LEU A 298 2.88 6.64 18.68
N ALA A 299 3.86 6.48 17.80
CA ALA A 299 4.97 7.42 17.65
C ALA A 299 4.69 8.42 16.51
N ILE A 300 4.04 7.97 15.43
CA ILE A 300 3.69 8.82 14.28
C ILE A 300 2.23 8.55 13.87
N ASP A 301 1.41 9.61 13.83
CA ASP A 301 0.00 9.56 13.42
C ASP A 301 -0.24 10.51 12.24
N LEU A 302 -0.36 9.94 11.04
CA LEU A 302 -0.68 10.67 9.80
C LEU A 302 -2.12 10.43 9.32
N ASN A 303 -3.00 9.93 10.20
CA ASN A 303 -4.41 9.77 9.86
C ASN A 303 -5.03 11.13 9.50
N GLY A 304 -5.68 11.20 8.34
CA GLY A 304 -6.32 12.40 7.80
C GLY A 304 -5.34 13.45 7.27
N ARG A 305 -4.09 13.05 7.00
CA ARG A 305 -3.03 13.93 6.47
C ARG A 305 -2.59 13.50 5.09
N SER A 306 -2.22 14.48 4.28
CA SER A 306 -1.72 14.24 2.93
C SER A 306 -0.48 15.07 2.68
N TYR A 307 0.40 14.60 1.79
CA TYR A 307 1.65 15.28 1.45
C TYR A 307 2.51 15.57 2.68
N ILE A 308 2.59 14.59 3.59
CA ILE A 308 3.55 14.60 4.70
C ILE A 308 4.69 13.67 4.35
N GLU A 309 5.92 14.12 4.60
CA GLU A 309 7.10 13.29 4.51
C GLU A 309 7.79 13.18 5.86
N VAL A 310 8.17 11.97 6.24
CA VAL A 310 9.01 11.71 7.41
C VAL A 310 10.30 11.06 6.92
N ARG A 311 11.44 11.66 7.25
CA ARG A 311 12.74 11.25 6.74
C ARG A 311 13.82 11.11 7.81
N ASP A 312 14.76 10.19 7.56
CA ASP A 312 16.08 10.13 8.20
C ASP A 312 16.05 10.00 9.74
N LEU A 313 15.10 9.25 10.31
CA LEU A 313 14.95 9.14 11.77
C LEU A 313 14.53 7.75 12.21
N ALA A 314 14.65 7.47 13.50
CA ALA A 314 14.24 6.21 14.07
C ALA A 314 12.99 6.37 14.97
N VAL A 315 12.22 5.29 15.07
CA VAL A 315 11.04 5.14 15.90
C VAL A 315 11.22 3.92 16.80
N LEU A 316 11.00 4.10 18.10
CA LEU A 316 11.11 3.01 19.08
C LEU A 316 9.80 2.80 19.84
N GLY A 317 9.33 1.56 19.85
CA GLY A 317 8.28 1.11 20.74
C GLY A 317 6.88 1.61 20.38
N GLY A 318 6.68 2.34 19.28
CA GLY A 318 5.37 2.90 18.91
C GLY A 318 5.11 2.79 17.41
N ALA A 319 3.85 2.58 17.06
CA ALA A 319 3.44 2.35 15.68
C ALA A 319 3.39 3.65 14.86
N ILE A 320 3.44 3.47 13.54
CA ILE A 320 3.27 4.50 12.51
C ILE A 320 1.97 4.22 11.74
N GLU A 321 1.05 5.18 11.71
CA GLU A 321 -0.27 5.00 11.06
C GLU A 321 -0.57 6.00 9.93
N LEU A 322 -0.99 5.45 8.79
CA LEU A 322 -1.46 6.13 7.57
C LEU A 322 -2.77 5.49 7.07
N ARG A 323 -3.80 5.41 7.91
CA ARG A 323 -4.98 4.58 7.66
C ARG A 323 -6.13 5.32 7.00
N THR A 324 -6.67 6.33 7.69
CA THR A 324 -7.92 6.99 7.29
C THR A 324 -7.64 8.28 6.53
N ASN A 325 -8.07 8.40 5.27
CA ASN A 325 -7.88 9.61 4.46
C ASN A 325 -6.42 10.10 4.43
N SER A 326 -5.47 9.16 4.38
CA SER A 326 -4.03 9.44 4.40
C SER A 326 -3.43 9.23 3.02
N ASN A 327 -3.21 10.29 2.26
CA ASN A 327 -2.87 10.17 0.83
C ASN A 327 -1.57 10.89 0.46
N ASN A 328 -0.81 10.37 -0.50
CA ASN A 328 0.40 11.03 -1.00
C ASN A 328 1.43 11.34 0.09
N ASN A 329 1.53 10.50 1.13
CA ASN A 329 2.56 10.66 2.16
C ASN A 329 3.78 9.78 1.85
N LYS A 330 4.93 10.14 2.43
CA LYS A 330 6.18 9.39 2.26
C LYS A 330 6.84 9.10 3.61
N LEU A 331 7.19 7.83 3.83
CA LEU A 331 8.22 7.46 4.80
C LEU A 331 9.49 7.12 4.00
N TYR A 332 10.61 7.76 4.36
CA TYR A 332 11.86 7.57 3.64
C TYR A 332 13.05 7.47 4.60
N ARG A 333 13.78 6.34 4.58
CA ARG A 333 14.86 6.09 5.55
C ARG A 333 14.37 6.27 6.99
N VAL A 334 13.41 5.44 7.37
CA VAL A 334 12.89 5.37 8.75
C VAL A 334 13.12 3.98 9.30
N SER A 335 13.77 3.87 10.46
CA SER A 335 13.84 2.61 11.21
C SER A 335 12.71 2.58 12.24
N SER A 336 11.87 1.55 12.23
CA SER A 336 10.70 1.40 13.11
C SER A 336 10.79 0.11 13.90
N PHE A 337 11.28 0.19 15.13
CA PHE A 337 11.63 -0.97 15.96
C PHE A 337 10.61 -1.15 17.07
N TYR A 338 10.10 -2.38 17.22
CA TYR A 338 9.06 -2.68 18.22
C TYR A 338 7.85 -1.75 18.09
N GLY A 339 7.46 -1.39 16.86
CA GLY A 339 6.34 -0.49 16.62
C GLY A 339 5.03 -1.00 17.23
N TYR A 340 4.81 -2.32 17.18
CA TYR A 340 3.74 -2.98 17.91
C TYR A 340 4.22 -4.28 18.60
N HIS A 341 3.87 -4.45 19.87
CA HIS A 341 4.21 -5.63 20.67
C HIS A 341 3.07 -5.90 21.67
N THR A 342 2.67 -7.16 21.84
CA THR A 342 1.51 -7.54 22.66
C THR A 342 1.63 -8.99 23.14
N GLN A 343 0.98 -9.32 24.26
CA GLN A 343 0.81 -10.69 24.74
C GLN A 343 0.06 -11.58 23.75
N GLY A 344 -0.81 -11.02 22.89
CA GLY A 344 -1.42 -11.77 21.78
C GLY A 344 -2.70 -12.53 22.10
N ILE A 345 -3.52 -12.08 23.05
CA ILE A 345 -4.83 -12.68 23.33
C ILE A 345 -5.91 -11.87 22.63
N PHE A 346 -6.35 -12.36 21.48
CA PHE A 346 -7.35 -11.75 20.60
C PHE A 346 -8.43 -12.76 20.16
N SER A 347 -9.58 -12.25 19.72
CA SER A 347 -10.72 -13.09 19.32
C SER A 347 -10.69 -13.56 17.86
N GLY A 348 -9.83 -12.98 17.03
CA GLY A 348 -9.60 -13.34 15.63
C GLY A 348 -8.55 -14.44 15.43
N PHE A 349 -8.00 -14.53 14.22
CA PHE A 349 -6.88 -15.40 13.84
C PHE A 349 -5.55 -14.64 13.68
N SER A 350 -5.58 -13.31 13.74
CA SER A 350 -4.43 -12.40 13.83
C SER A 350 -4.74 -11.27 14.81
N THR A 351 -3.71 -10.53 15.22
CA THR A 351 -3.83 -9.39 16.14
C THR A 351 -4.61 -8.22 15.54
N GLY A 352 -4.59 -8.07 14.21
CA GLY A 352 -5.16 -6.91 13.51
C GLY A 352 -4.40 -5.60 13.74
N LYS A 353 -3.11 -5.69 14.09
CA LYS A 353 -2.25 -4.57 14.48
C LYS A 353 -0.89 -4.69 13.82
N ALA A 354 -0.28 -3.57 13.46
CA ALA A 354 1.02 -3.54 12.79
C ALA A 354 1.94 -2.45 13.36
N SER A 355 3.26 -2.64 13.22
CA SER A 355 4.26 -1.61 13.51
C SER A 355 4.13 -0.42 12.55
N VAL A 356 3.87 -0.69 11.27
CA VAL A 356 3.55 0.33 10.26
C VAL A 356 2.26 -0.08 9.55
N GLU A 357 1.27 0.81 9.48
CA GLU A 357 -0.02 0.52 8.84
C GLU A 357 -0.40 1.59 7.81
N VAL A 358 -0.58 1.15 6.55
CA VAL A 358 -0.95 2.00 5.41
C VAL A 358 -2.24 1.49 4.77
N ASN A 359 -3.25 2.35 4.68
CA ASN A 359 -4.52 2.01 4.03
C ASN A 359 -5.12 3.13 3.15
N GLY A 360 -4.47 4.29 3.07
CA GLY A 360 -4.89 5.35 2.14
C GLY A 360 -4.40 5.12 0.71
N THR A 361 -4.23 6.20 -0.06
CA THR A 361 -3.89 6.11 -1.50
C THR A 361 -2.59 6.83 -1.84
N ARG A 362 -1.78 6.25 -2.74
CA ARG A 362 -0.52 6.86 -3.24
C ARG A 362 0.50 7.19 -2.15
N ASN A 363 0.54 6.41 -1.08
CA ASN A 363 1.60 6.54 -0.08
C ASN A 363 2.83 5.73 -0.51
N VAL A 364 4.01 6.24 -0.20
CA VAL A 364 5.29 5.61 -0.52
C VAL A 364 6.04 5.30 0.79
N ILE A 365 6.42 4.05 0.97
CA ILE A 365 7.27 3.59 2.07
C ILE A 365 8.55 3.07 1.43
N GLU A 366 9.66 3.76 1.66
CA GLU A 366 10.89 3.57 0.88
C GLU A 366 12.15 3.60 1.74
N GLN A 367 13.06 2.64 1.53
CA GLN A 367 14.32 2.53 2.28
C GLN A 367 14.13 2.53 3.80
N CYS A 368 13.00 1.99 4.28
CA CYS A 368 12.74 1.86 5.70
C CYS A 368 13.19 0.50 6.21
N GLU A 369 13.63 0.48 7.46
CA GLU A 369 13.79 -0.74 8.23
C GLU A 369 12.60 -0.89 9.18
N ILE A 370 11.90 -2.01 9.11
CA ILE A 370 10.75 -2.28 9.98
C ILE A 370 11.08 -3.60 10.65
N ALA A 371 11.30 -3.57 11.96
CA ALA A 371 11.88 -4.71 12.66
C ALA A 371 11.26 -4.95 14.03
N PHE A 372 11.26 -6.22 14.42
CA PHE A 372 10.95 -6.74 15.74
C PHE A 372 9.51 -6.48 16.21
N GLY A 373 8.73 -7.55 16.39
CA GLY A 373 7.43 -7.42 17.02
C GLY A 373 6.63 -8.71 17.10
N ALA A 374 5.79 -8.80 18.14
CA ALA A 374 4.91 -9.96 18.31
C ALA A 374 3.79 -10.03 17.25
N ALA A 375 3.43 -8.89 16.66
CA ALA A 375 2.34 -8.74 15.70
C ALA A 375 2.86 -8.57 14.26
N THR A 376 2.03 -8.00 13.38
CA THR A 376 2.42 -7.69 11.99
C THR A 376 3.51 -6.62 11.95
N GLY A 377 4.48 -6.76 11.06
CA GLY A 377 5.47 -5.71 10.80
C GLY A 377 4.86 -4.55 10.03
N MET A 378 4.63 -4.78 8.75
CA MET A 378 4.01 -3.84 7.82
C MET A 378 2.62 -4.35 7.40
N ARG A 379 1.60 -3.50 7.49
CA ARG A 379 0.28 -3.75 6.89
C ARG A 379 0.06 -2.79 5.73
N LEU A 380 -0.08 -3.37 4.53
CA LEU A 380 -0.34 -2.65 3.28
C LEU A 380 -1.75 -2.96 2.77
N GLY A 381 -2.60 -1.95 2.76
CA GLY A 381 -3.92 -1.94 2.14
C GLY A 381 -4.07 -0.75 1.19
N GLY A 382 -5.30 -0.27 1.01
CA GLY A 382 -5.58 0.91 0.19
C GLY A 382 -5.30 0.72 -1.31
N THR A 383 -5.00 1.81 -2.02
CA THR A 383 -4.80 1.78 -3.48
C THR A 383 -3.59 2.57 -3.94
N PHE A 384 -2.91 2.09 -4.99
CA PHE A 384 -1.76 2.80 -5.59
C PHE A 384 -0.63 3.11 -4.59
N ASN A 385 -0.53 2.38 -3.49
CA ASN A 385 0.57 2.53 -2.54
C ASN A 385 1.81 1.81 -3.06
N GLU A 386 2.99 2.26 -2.65
CA GLU A 386 4.26 1.67 -3.04
C GLU A 386 5.09 1.32 -1.81
N LEU A 387 5.48 0.06 -1.70
CA LEU A 387 6.44 -0.44 -0.73
C LEU A 387 7.72 -0.79 -1.50
N LYS A 388 8.73 0.07 -1.40
CA LYS A 388 9.94 -0.03 -2.23
C LYS A 388 11.22 -0.12 -1.41
N ASN A 389 12.07 -1.09 -1.71
CA ASN A 389 13.43 -1.08 -1.19
C ASN A 389 13.49 -1.07 0.35
N ASN A 390 12.61 -1.81 1.04
CA ASN A 390 12.55 -1.84 2.51
C ASN A 390 13.14 -3.14 3.08
N TYR A 391 13.67 -3.05 4.29
CA TYR A 391 14.17 -4.18 5.09
C TYR A 391 13.14 -4.52 6.17
N ILE A 392 12.41 -5.63 6.05
CA ILE A 392 11.28 -5.96 6.94
C ILE A 392 11.50 -7.34 7.58
N HIS A 393 11.68 -7.39 8.89
CA HIS A 393 12.08 -8.64 9.52
C HIS A 393 11.72 -8.84 11.00
N ASP A 394 11.77 -10.10 11.42
CA ASP A 394 11.58 -10.56 12.80
C ASP A 394 10.18 -10.18 13.34
N PHE A 395 9.14 -10.77 12.77
CA PHE A 395 7.75 -10.54 13.19
C PHE A 395 6.94 -11.83 13.36
N GLY A 396 5.79 -11.70 14.02
CA GLY A 396 4.84 -12.80 14.18
C GLY A 396 5.24 -13.80 15.26
N TYR A 397 5.84 -13.34 16.37
CA TYR A 397 6.28 -14.17 17.49
C TYR A 397 5.16 -14.99 18.16
N LEU A 398 3.90 -14.69 17.83
CA LEU A 398 2.72 -15.35 18.37
C LEU A 398 2.29 -16.58 17.56
N ALA A 399 2.97 -16.89 16.44
CA ALA A 399 2.57 -17.94 15.51
C ALA A 399 1.09 -17.84 15.06
N SER A 400 0.59 -16.60 14.95
CA SER A 400 -0.74 -16.27 14.42
C SER A 400 -0.66 -16.01 12.91
N TYR A 401 -1.77 -15.58 12.29
CA TYR A 401 -1.76 -15.05 10.91
C TYR A 401 -1.18 -13.64 10.80
N ASP A 402 -0.36 -13.23 11.76
CA ASP A 402 0.50 -12.07 11.63
C ASP A 402 1.76 -12.46 10.84
N ALA A 403 2.35 -11.51 10.13
CA ALA A 403 3.52 -11.73 9.28
C ALA A 403 4.41 -10.47 9.26
N PRO A 404 5.68 -10.58 8.85
CA PRO A 404 6.49 -9.41 8.48
C PRO A 404 5.72 -8.46 7.56
N LEU A 405 5.05 -8.98 6.53
CA LEU A 405 4.16 -8.19 5.66
C LEU A 405 2.76 -8.81 5.55
N ILE A 406 1.72 -8.05 5.93
CA ILE A 406 0.34 -8.32 5.56
C ILE A 406 -0.07 -7.35 4.45
N ALA A 407 -0.23 -7.86 3.24
CA ALA A 407 -0.69 -7.12 2.08
C ALA A 407 -2.12 -7.52 1.73
N ARG A 408 -3.07 -7.06 2.57
CA ARG A 408 -4.47 -7.46 2.48
C ARG A 408 -5.45 -6.29 2.34
N GLY A 409 -6.47 -6.48 1.49
CA GLY A 409 -7.60 -5.56 1.34
C GLY A 409 -7.31 -4.32 0.50
N GLY A 410 -6.26 -4.34 -0.32
CA GLY A 410 -5.91 -3.25 -1.24
C GLY A 410 -5.86 -3.68 -2.70
N SER A 411 -5.64 -2.73 -3.61
CA SER A 411 -5.48 -2.98 -5.03
C SER A 411 -4.51 -2.01 -5.70
N ASP A 412 -3.97 -2.39 -6.86
CA ASP A 412 -3.14 -1.52 -7.70
C ASP A 412 -1.89 -0.98 -6.98
N TYR A 413 -1.42 -1.66 -5.93
CA TYR A 413 -0.21 -1.30 -5.20
C TYR A 413 1.00 -2.10 -5.70
N LYS A 414 2.20 -1.61 -5.40
CA LYS A 414 3.47 -2.24 -5.78
C LYS A 414 4.30 -2.61 -4.55
N ILE A 415 4.87 -3.81 -4.56
CA ILE A 415 5.81 -4.31 -3.55
C ILE A 415 7.10 -4.65 -4.30
N LEU A 416 8.07 -3.73 -4.26
CA LEU A 416 9.26 -3.76 -5.12
C LEU A 416 10.57 -3.75 -4.32
N ASN A 417 11.55 -4.57 -4.71
CA ASN A 417 12.93 -4.47 -4.19
C ASN A 417 13.07 -4.62 -2.66
N ASN A 418 12.11 -5.25 -1.97
CA ASN A 418 12.17 -5.38 -0.52
C ASN A 418 12.94 -6.66 -0.13
N THR A 419 13.59 -6.63 1.03
CA THR A 419 14.11 -7.83 1.70
C THR A 419 13.22 -8.13 2.90
N ILE A 420 12.53 -9.27 2.89
CA ILE A 420 11.49 -9.64 3.85
C ILE A 420 11.80 -11.02 4.43
N PHE A 421 12.08 -11.11 5.73
CA PHE A 421 12.50 -12.40 6.31
C PHE A 421 12.16 -12.57 7.80
N ASN A 422 12.42 -13.75 8.36
CA ASN A 422 12.17 -14.08 9.75
C ASN A 422 10.70 -13.86 10.18
N GLY A 423 9.79 -14.55 9.50
CA GLY A 423 8.38 -14.62 9.88
C GLY A 423 8.09 -15.84 10.77
N GLY A 424 7.37 -15.63 11.88
CA GLY A 424 6.91 -16.74 12.73
C GLY A 424 5.96 -17.69 12.01
N ARG A 425 5.12 -17.14 11.12
CA ARG A 425 4.24 -17.89 10.20
C ARG A 425 4.67 -17.63 8.76
N ASP A 426 3.92 -16.83 8.00
CA ASP A 426 4.29 -16.46 6.63
C ASP A 426 5.27 -15.29 6.63
N ALA A 427 5.99 -15.08 5.52
CA ALA A 427 6.74 -13.84 5.30
C ALA A 427 5.79 -12.74 4.76
N ILE A 428 5.04 -13.08 3.70
CA ILE A 428 4.03 -12.24 3.07
C ILE A 428 2.68 -12.94 3.13
N ASN A 429 1.72 -12.32 3.80
CA ASN A 429 0.33 -12.78 3.84
C ASN A 429 -0.56 -11.85 2.99
N TYR A 430 -1.11 -12.39 1.90
CA TYR A 430 -1.61 -11.60 0.76
C TYR A 430 -3.09 -11.84 0.45
N ASN A 431 -3.80 -10.80 0.00
CA ASN A 431 -5.06 -10.93 -0.76
C ASN A 431 -5.40 -9.69 -1.63
N GLY A 432 -4.37 -9.00 -2.14
CA GLY A 432 -4.55 -7.83 -3.02
C GLY A 432 -5.05 -8.17 -4.42
N GLN A 433 -5.36 -7.13 -5.21
CA GLN A 433 -5.86 -7.26 -6.58
C GLN A 433 -5.14 -6.29 -7.53
N ARG A 434 -4.82 -6.73 -8.74
CA ARG A 434 -4.11 -5.90 -9.75
C ARG A 434 -2.79 -5.35 -9.22
N CYS A 435 -2.11 -6.10 -8.36
CA CYS A 435 -0.87 -5.65 -7.74
C CYS A 435 0.34 -6.33 -8.38
N GLU A 436 1.48 -5.66 -8.24
CA GLU A 436 2.80 -6.11 -8.69
C GLU A 436 3.67 -6.42 -7.47
N ILE A 437 4.22 -7.63 -7.44
CA ILE A 437 5.14 -8.09 -6.40
C ILE A 437 6.42 -8.53 -7.12
N ALA A 438 7.43 -7.66 -7.10
CA ALA A 438 8.61 -7.87 -7.92
C ALA A 438 9.95 -7.51 -7.28
N PHE A 439 11.01 -8.20 -7.70
CA PHE A 439 12.38 -7.93 -7.24
C PHE A 439 12.57 -8.04 -5.72
N ASN A 440 11.71 -8.76 -5.01
CA ASN A 440 11.83 -8.93 -3.56
C ASN A 440 12.68 -10.17 -3.22
N ASP A 441 13.54 -10.03 -2.22
CA ASP A 441 14.18 -11.16 -1.52
C ASP A 441 13.29 -11.53 -0.33
N VAL A 442 12.75 -12.73 -0.34
CA VAL A 442 11.85 -13.22 0.70
C VAL A 442 12.37 -14.55 1.24
N SER A 443 12.70 -14.59 2.53
CA SER A 443 13.37 -15.77 3.08
C SER A 443 13.05 -16.09 4.54
N ARG A 444 13.46 -17.28 5.00
CA ARG A 444 13.48 -17.70 6.42
C ARG A 444 12.20 -17.39 7.21
N SER A 445 11.05 -17.85 6.72
CA SER A 445 9.80 -17.82 7.52
C SER A 445 9.37 -19.23 7.92
N ASN A 446 8.17 -19.39 8.49
CA ASN A 446 7.68 -20.61 9.13
C ASN A 446 8.42 -21.00 10.42
N LEU A 447 9.01 -20.01 11.11
CA LEU A 447 9.87 -20.27 12.26
C LEU A 447 9.13 -20.86 13.48
N LEU A 448 7.81 -20.64 13.59
CA LEU A 448 6.97 -21.11 14.70
C LEU A 448 5.78 -21.97 14.28
N ALA A 449 5.39 -21.94 13.00
CA ALA A 449 4.21 -22.64 12.47
C ALA A 449 4.53 -23.38 11.17
N ASP A 450 3.82 -24.47 10.91
CA ASP A 450 3.88 -25.25 9.66
C ASP A 450 2.67 -24.95 8.75
N ASP A 451 2.64 -25.45 7.52
CA ASP A 451 1.51 -25.23 6.57
C ASP A 451 1.34 -23.74 6.23
N CYS A 452 2.47 -23.12 5.91
CA CYS A 452 2.63 -21.70 5.60
C CYS A 452 3.62 -21.54 4.44
N GLY A 453 3.83 -20.31 3.97
CA GLY A 453 4.80 -20.05 2.90
C GLY A 453 5.48 -18.70 3.00
N LEU A 454 6.53 -18.50 2.21
CA LEU A 454 7.18 -17.20 2.06
C LEU A 454 6.21 -16.19 1.45
N PHE A 455 5.41 -16.64 0.48
CA PHE A 455 4.22 -15.95 0.01
C PHE A 455 2.99 -16.82 0.26
N TYR A 456 1.99 -16.32 0.98
CA TYR A 456 0.75 -17.04 1.27
C TYR A 456 -0.48 -16.22 0.86
N THR A 457 -1.40 -16.84 0.13
CA THR A 457 -2.73 -16.29 -0.19
C THR A 457 -3.81 -17.37 -0.10
N VAL A 458 -5.07 -16.94 -0.04
CA VAL A 458 -6.24 -17.82 -0.09
C VAL A 458 -7.41 -17.15 -0.81
N GLY A 459 -8.15 -17.94 -1.57
CA GLY A 459 -9.36 -17.52 -2.28
C GLY A 459 -9.09 -16.69 -3.54
N ASN A 460 -10.14 -15.98 -3.98
CA ASN A 460 -10.15 -15.34 -5.29
C ASN A 460 -9.45 -13.98 -5.29
N GLN A 461 -8.47 -13.83 -6.17
CA GLN A 461 -7.92 -12.54 -6.56
C GLN A 461 -7.96 -12.38 -8.09
N SER A 462 -7.48 -11.25 -8.62
CA SER A 462 -7.46 -11.03 -10.06
C SER A 462 -6.34 -10.07 -10.47
N GLY A 463 -5.61 -10.44 -11.52
CA GLY A 463 -4.64 -9.58 -12.19
C GLY A 463 -3.37 -9.34 -11.37
N ASN A 464 -3.00 -10.26 -10.49
CA ASN A 464 -1.78 -10.12 -9.69
C ASN A 464 -0.58 -10.72 -10.43
N GLU A 465 0.54 -10.03 -10.37
CA GLU A 465 1.80 -10.43 -10.97
C GLU A 465 2.86 -10.60 -9.88
N ILE A 466 3.47 -11.78 -9.82
CA ILE A 466 4.54 -12.13 -8.88
C ILE A 466 5.75 -12.50 -9.73
N HIS A 467 6.74 -11.62 -9.85
CA HIS A 467 7.84 -11.85 -10.78
C HIS A 467 9.21 -11.35 -10.32
N HIS A 468 10.27 -11.98 -10.82
CA HIS A 468 11.65 -11.55 -10.53
C HIS A 468 11.96 -11.50 -9.04
N ASN A 469 11.32 -12.34 -8.22
CA ASN A 469 11.59 -12.43 -6.78
C ASN A 469 12.53 -13.60 -6.49
N TRP A 470 13.24 -13.50 -5.38
CA TRP A 470 13.91 -14.62 -4.74
C TRP A 470 13.06 -15.09 -3.56
N PHE A 471 12.67 -16.37 -3.57
CA PHE A 471 12.00 -17.02 -2.45
C PHE A 471 12.85 -18.18 -1.96
N HIS A 472 13.41 -18.09 -0.76
CA HIS A 472 14.34 -19.12 -0.31
C HIS A 472 14.40 -19.39 1.18
N ASP A 473 14.97 -20.55 1.53
CA ASP A 473 15.21 -20.98 2.90
C ASP A 473 13.92 -21.02 3.74
N ALA A 474 12.88 -21.64 3.17
CA ALA A 474 11.60 -21.86 3.85
C ALA A 474 11.64 -23.20 4.58
N GLU A 475 11.67 -23.18 5.91
CA GLU A 475 11.67 -24.40 6.74
C GLU A 475 10.77 -24.24 7.96
N GLY A 476 9.88 -25.20 8.17
CA GLY A 476 9.04 -25.28 9.36
C GLY A 476 9.77 -25.91 10.54
N ARG A 477 9.48 -25.42 11.75
CA ARG A 477 9.97 -26.04 12.99
C ARG A 477 9.43 -27.46 13.20
N GLY A 478 8.23 -27.76 12.71
CA GLY A 478 7.53 -28.98 13.06
C GLY A 478 8.01 -30.21 12.30
N LYS A 479 7.44 -31.35 12.68
CA LYS A 479 7.61 -32.62 11.96
C LYS A 479 6.72 -32.71 10.72
N LEU A 480 5.83 -31.74 10.52
CA LEU A 480 4.89 -31.72 9.40
C LEU A 480 5.57 -31.36 8.08
N LYS A 481 6.70 -30.63 8.13
CA LYS A 481 7.56 -30.35 6.98
C LYS A 481 6.82 -29.65 5.84
N LYS A 482 6.12 -28.56 6.17
CA LYS A 482 5.22 -27.81 5.27
C LYS A 482 5.57 -26.33 5.21
N ALA A 483 6.68 -26.00 4.55
CA ALA A 483 7.06 -24.63 4.23
C ALA A 483 7.29 -24.49 2.72
N ALA A 484 6.36 -23.80 2.05
CA ALA A 484 6.42 -23.57 0.60
C ALA A 484 7.08 -22.22 0.27
N GLY A 485 7.58 -22.09 -0.96
CA GLY A 485 8.00 -20.79 -1.50
C GLY A 485 6.78 -19.90 -1.73
N VAL A 486 6.03 -20.20 -2.80
CA VAL A 486 4.78 -19.52 -3.14
C VAL A 486 3.60 -20.46 -2.86
N TYR A 487 2.79 -20.12 -1.87
CA TYR A 487 1.62 -20.88 -1.45
C TYR A 487 0.31 -20.18 -1.87
N LEU A 488 -0.21 -20.62 -3.01
CA LEU A 488 -1.53 -20.28 -3.52
C LEU A 488 -2.55 -21.28 -2.94
N ASP A 489 -2.91 -21.08 -1.66
CA ASP A 489 -3.81 -21.97 -0.93
C ASP A 489 -5.25 -21.90 -1.50
N ASN A 490 -6.18 -22.61 -0.86
CA ASN A 490 -7.53 -22.93 -1.33
C ASN A 490 -8.20 -21.90 -2.26
N ASP A 491 -8.60 -22.41 -3.43
CA ASP A 491 -9.35 -21.71 -4.47
C ASP A 491 -8.64 -20.45 -5.02
N PRO A 492 -7.33 -20.53 -5.37
CA PRO A 492 -6.61 -19.37 -5.86
C PRO A 492 -7.04 -19.03 -7.28
N LYS A 493 -7.10 -17.73 -7.59
CA LYS A 493 -7.49 -17.27 -8.92
C LYS A 493 -6.67 -16.08 -9.43
N GLY A 494 -6.36 -16.09 -10.72
CA GLY A 494 -5.94 -14.90 -11.46
C GLY A 494 -4.55 -14.38 -11.10
N PHE A 495 -3.58 -15.30 -10.98
CA PHE A 495 -2.17 -15.00 -10.71
C PHE A 495 -1.30 -15.33 -11.92
N SER A 496 -0.38 -14.42 -12.23
CA SER A 496 0.78 -14.67 -13.07
C SER A 496 2.01 -14.74 -12.17
N VAL A 497 2.70 -15.89 -12.14
CA VAL A 497 3.90 -16.14 -11.34
C VAL A 497 5.02 -16.48 -12.30
N HIS A 498 5.96 -15.55 -12.53
CA HIS A 498 7.01 -15.76 -13.51
C HIS A 498 8.36 -15.16 -13.21
N HIS A 499 9.42 -15.73 -13.77
CA HIS A 499 10.79 -15.25 -13.55
C HIS A 499 11.19 -15.19 -12.07
N ASN A 500 10.55 -15.96 -11.20
CA ASN A 500 11.00 -16.06 -9.81
C ASN A 500 12.05 -17.17 -9.71
N VAL A 501 12.97 -17.00 -8.76
CA VAL A 501 13.88 -18.05 -8.34
C VAL A 501 13.43 -18.55 -6.98
N ILE A 502 13.13 -19.84 -6.89
CA ILE A 502 12.54 -20.45 -5.69
C ILE A 502 13.39 -21.65 -5.28
N TRP A 503 14.11 -21.55 -4.17
CA TRP A 503 15.04 -22.61 -3.77
C TRP A 503 15.09 -22.90 -2.28
N ASN A 504 15.59 -24.09 -1.95
CA ASN A 504 15.77 -24.55 -0.57
C ASN A 504 14.48 -24.43 0.27
N THR A 505 13.34 -24.79 -0.31
CA THR A 505 12.07 -24.92 0.43
C THR A 505 11.91 -26.35 0.94
N GLU A 506 11.49 -26.50 2.18
CA GLU A 506 11.20 -27.79 2.81
C GLU A 506 10.01 -28.52 2.17
N TRP A 507 9.06 -27.79 1.62
CA TRP A 507 7.91 -28.35 0.90
C TRP A 507 8.08 -28.17 -0.61
N THR A 508 7.18 -27.43 -1.25
CA THR A 508 7.19 -27.20 -2.70
C THR A 508 7.57 -25.76 -3.05
N GLY A 509 8.14 -25.58 -4.23
CA GLY A 509 8.44 -24.25 -4.76
C GLY A 509 7.15 -23.43 -4.94
N VAL A 510 6.18 -23.98 -5.68
CA VAL A 510 4.80 -23.47 -5.76
C VAL A 510 3.81 -24.52 -5.26
N GLN A 511 2.97 -24.16 -4.30
CA GLN A 511 1.86 -24.98 -3.83
C GLN A 511 0.53 -24.36 -4.26
N MET A 512 -0.37 -25.17 -4.85
CA MET A 512 -1.72 -24.75 -5.22
C MET A 512 -2.80 -25.70 -4.65
N ASN A 513 -3.82 -25.20 -3.97
CA ASN A 513 -4.84 -26.07 -3.37
C ASN A 513 -6.25 -25.85 -3.95
N TRP A 514 -7.00 -26.95 -4.05
CA TRP A 514 -8.42 -27.00 -4.46
C TRP A 514 -8.67 -26.46 -5.87
N ASP A 515 -9.66 -25.57 -6.06
CA ASP A 515 -10.05 -25.08 -7.38
C ASP A 515 -9.13 -23.93 -7.83
N ALA A 516 -7.92 -24.25 -8.29
CA ALA A 516 -7.03 -23.26 -8.90
C ALA A 516 -7.53 -22.88 -10.30
N VAL A 517 -7.73 -21.57 -10.54
CA VAL A 517 -8.36 -21.07 -11.76
C VAL A 517 -7.57 -19.91 -12.36
N ASP A 518 -7.34 -19.93 -13.67
CA ASP A 518 -6.67 -18.84 -14.40
C ASP A 518 -5.31 -18.49 -13.77
N ILE A 519 -4.44 -19.50 -13.64
CA ILE A 519 -3.10 -19.36 -13.04
C ILE A 519 -2.05 -19.61 -14.11
N ASP A 520 -1.14 -18.66 -14.28
CA ASP A 520 -0.02 -18.73 -15.20
C ASP A 520 1.28 -18.85 -14.40
N ILE A 521 2.01 -19.96 -14.57
CA ILE A 521 3.30 -20.24 -13.92
C ILE A 521 4.37 -20.35 -15.02
N PHE A 522 5.12 -19.27 -15.28
CA PHE A 522 6.02 -19.19 -16.43
C PHE A 522 7.46 -18.88 -16.06
N ASN A 523 8.45 -19.46 -16.75
CA ASN A 523 9.83 -18.98 -16.65
C ASN A 523 10.36 -18.89 -15.20
N ASN A 524 9.92 -19.73 -14.27
CA ASN A 524 10.49 -19.75 -12.92
C ASN A 524 11.67 -20.74 -12.87
N THR A 525 12.65 -20.46 -12.03
CA THR A 525 13.74 -21.40 -11.71
C THR A 525 13.54 -21.97 -10.32
N PHE A 526 13.46 -23.29 -10.24
CA PHE A 526 13.29 -24.05 -9.01
C PHE A 526 14.55 -24.87 -8.71
N TYR A 527 14.97 -24.90 -7.45
CA TYR A 527 16.15 -25.67 -7.06
C TYR A 527 16.10 -26.16 -5.62
N ASN A 528 16.40 -27.44 -5.37
CA ASN A 528 16.50 -28.01 -4.02
C ASN A 528 15.21 -27.84 -3.18
N ASN A 529 14.05 -27.92 -3.82
CA ASN A 529 12.74 -27.92 -3.15
C ASN A 529 12.35 -29.36 -2.80
N LYS A 530 12.31 -29.70 -1.50
CA LYS A 530 12.40 -31.11 -1.04
C LYS A 530 11.22 -31.98 -1.46
N SER A 531 10.02 -31.41 -1.51
CA SER A 531 8.80 -32.14 -1.92
C SER A 531 8.44 -31.91 -3.38
N GLY A 532 9.11 -30.96 -4.05
CA GLY A 532 9.02 -30.76 -5.49
C GLY A 532 9.00 -29.31 -5.95
N GLU A 533 9.10 -29.08 -7.26
CA GLU A 533 8.92 -27.74 -7.85
C GLU A 533 7.49 -27.26 -7.66
N MET A 534 6.52 -28.16 -7.87
CA MET A 534 5.11 -27.82 -7.74
C MET A 534 4.34 -28.92 -7.00
N GLY A 535 3.41 -28.50 -6.14
CA GLY A 535 2.49 -29.40 -5.45
C GLY A 535 1.06 -28.90 -5.48
N ALA A 536 0.14 -29.83 -5.20
CA ALA A 536 -1.25 -29.49 -5.03
C ALA A 536 -1.98 -30.39 -4.02
N TRP A 537 -2.92 -29.80 -3.29
CA TRP A 537 -3.94 -30.57 -2.58
C TRP A 537 -5.27 -30.52 -3.34
N HIS A 538 -5.58 -31.61 -4.02
CA HIS A 538 -6.87 -31.81 -4.69
C HIS A 538 -7.88 -32.42 -3.73
N LYS A 539 -8.70 -31.58 -3.09
CA LYS A 539 -9.82 -32.07 -2.29
C LYS A 539 -10.84 -32.75 -3.20
N ALA A 540 -11.46 -33.83 -2.73
CA ALA A 540 -12.45 -34.56 -3.51
C ALA A 540 -13.55 -33.60 -4.04
N GLY A 541 -13.71 -33.56 -5.36
CA GLY A 541 -14.66 -32.68 -6.05
C GLY A 541 -14.09 -31.36 -6.56
N THR A 542 -12.82 -31.07 -6.32
CA THR A 542 -12.10 -29.89 -6.84
C THR A 542 -11.23 -30.26 -8.03
N ALA A 543 -10.99 -29.29 -8.92
CA ALA A 543 -10.12 -29.46 -10.08
C ALA A 543 -9.56 -28.11 -10.56
N PHE A 544 -8.38 -28.18 -11.19
CA PHE A 544 -7.78 -27.02 -11.82
C PHE A 544 -8.49 -26.67 -13.13
N SER A 545 -8.58 -25.37 -13.41
CA SER A 545 -9.16 -24.85 -14.66
C SER A 545 -8.27 -23.74 -15.22
N ASN A 546 -7.78 -23.92 -16.45
CA ASN A 546 -6.91 -22.94 -17.09
C ASN A 546 -5.65 -22.61 -16.24
N VAL A 547 -4.96 -23.65 -15.79
CA VAL A 547 -3.66 -23.53 -15.09
C VAL A 547 -2.55 -23.91 -16.06
N LYS A 548 -1.68 -22.97 -16.40
CA LYS A 548 -0.59 -23.13 -17.37
C LYS A 548 0.76 -23.13 -16.66
N VAL A 549 1.62 -24.08 -17.00
CA VAL A 549 2.93 -24.27 -16.39
C VAL A 549 3.94 -24.40 -17.51
N TRP A 550 4.53 -23.28 -17.94
CA TRP A 550 5.38 -23.23 -19.13
C TRP A 550 6.78 -22.67 -18.88
N ASN A 551 7.78 -23.09 -19.65
CA ASN A 551 9.16 -22.56 -19.58
C ASN A 551 9.80 -22.60 -18.18
N ASN A 552 9.34 -23.42 -17.25
CA ASN A 552 9.94 -23.49 -15.92
C ASN A 552 11.15 -24.43 -15.92
N LEU A 553 12.16 -24.04 -15.17
CA LEU A 553 13.39 -24.80 -14.98
C LEU A 553 13.40 -25.41 -13.58
N GLY A 554 13.64 -26.71 -13.45
CA GLY A 554 13.70 -27.42 -12.17
C GLY A 554 14.88 -28.38 -12.07
N ASP A 555 15.09 -28.99 -10.90
CA ASP A 555 16.13 -30.00 -10.64
C ASP A 555 15.57 -31.38 -10.25
N ASN A 556 14.27 -31.48 -9.99
CA ASN A 556 13.54 -32.68 -9.57
C ASN A 556 12.50 -33.14 -10.64
N GLY A 557 11.85 -32.21 -11.33
CA GLY A 557 10.87 -32.47 -12.40
C GLY A 557 9.45 -32.83 -11.94
N THR A 558 9.14 -32.55 -10.69
CA THR A 558 7.83 -32.77 -10.07
C THR A 558 6.87 -31.61 -10.35
N TRP A 559 6.26 -31.67 -11.53
CA TRP A 559 5.24 -30.71 -11.97
C TRP A 559 3.82 -31.18 -11.63
N GLU A 560 2.89 -30.24 -11.41
CA GLU A 560 1.52 -30.58 -11.03
C GLU A 560 0.76 -31.30 -12.17
N PRO A 561 0.08 -32.44 -11.92
CA PRO A 561 -0.53 -33.25 -12.99
C PRO A 561 -1.68 -32.64 -13.80
N GLN A 562 -2.60 -31.87 -13.18
CA GLN A 562 -3.80 -31.32 -13.83
C GLN A 562 -3.52 -30.09 -14.72
N SER A 563 -2.39 -29.41 -14.52
CA SER A 563 -1.98 -28.24 -15.30
C SER A 563 -1.60 -28.54 -16.77
N ASP A 564 -1.69 -27.53 -17.63
CA ASP A 564 -1.15 -27.55 -19.00
C ASP A 564 0.37 -27.28 -18.96
N LYS A 565 1.18 -28.33 -19.12
CA LYS A 565 2.63 -28.30 -19.01
C LYS A 565 3.30 -28.29 -20.38
N GLN A 566 4.14 -27.29 -20.66
CA GLN A 566 4.84 -27.15 -21.94
C GLN A 566 6.23 -26.54 -21.73
N ASN A 567 7.26 -27.02 -22.44
CA ASN A 567 8.61 -26.45 -22.39
C ASN A 567 9.21 -26.31 -20.97
N ASN A 568 8.79 -27.11 -19.99
CA ASN A 568 9.50 -27.17 -18.70
C ASN A 568 10.69 -28.13 -18.84
N LEU A 569 11.83 -27.76 -18.24
CA LEU A 569 13.07 -28.53 -18.32
C LEU A 569 13.57 -28.89 -16.92
N VAL A 570 14.22 -30.05 -16.82
CA VAL A 570 14.89 -30.51 -15.60
C VAL A 570 16.38 -30.60 -15.86
N VAL A 571 17.19 -29.98 -15.01
CA VAL A 571 18.63 -29.86 -15.20
C VAL A 571 19.42 -30.22 -13.96
N ALA A 572 20.70 -30.55 -14.16
CA ALA A 572 21.65 -30.75 -13.07
C ALA A 572 22.30 -29.42 -12.62
N SER A 573 22.90 -29.41 -11.43
CA SER A 573 23.53 -28.23 -10.82
C SER A 573 24.58 -27.52 -11.69
N GLY A 574 25.30 -28.24 -12.56
CA GLY A 574 26.30 -27.66 -13.48
C GLY A 574 25.75 -26.71 -14.56
N THR A 575 24.43 -26.53 -14.62
CA THR A 575 23.74 -25.62 -15.53
C THR A 575 23.90 -24.16 -15.13
N TYR A 576 24.03 -23.90 -13.83
CA TYR A 576 24.04 -22.57 -13.24
C TYR A 576 25.45 -22.06 -13.00
N ALA A 577 25.63 -20.74 -12.98
CA ALA A 577 26.89 -20.09 -12.64
C ALA A 577 27.39 -20.53 -11.26
N ASN A 578 26.54 -20.45 -10.22
CA ASN A 578 26.86 -20.94 -8.88
C ASN A 578 25.60 -21.18 -8.02
N SER A 579 24.92 -22.31 -8.22
CA SER A 579 23.68 -22.62 -7.50
C SER A 579 23.85 -22.87 -5.99
N SER A 580 25.07 -23.12 -5.50
CA SER A 580 25.33 -23.22 -4.06
C SER A 580 25.29 -21.87 -3.35
N ASP A 581 25.62 -20.80 -4.07
CA ASP A 581 25.62 -19.43 -3.55
C ASP A 581 24.39 -18.62 -4.02
N GLY A 582 23.36 -19.30 -4.55
CA GLY A 582 22.12 -18.67 -5.00
C GLY A 582 22.21 -18.00 -6.39
N ASP A 583 23.29 -18.21 -7.15
CA ASP A 583 23.43 -17.66 -8.50
C ASP A 583 22.93 -18.66 -9.56
N PHE A 584 21.70 -18.43 -10.01
CA PHE A 584 20.99 -19.28 -10.98
C PHE A 584 21.05 -18.78 -12.42
N ARG A 585 21.96 -17.84 -12.73
CA ARG A 585 22.22 -17.46 -14.12
C ARG A 585 22.78 -18.64 -14.90
N LEU A 586 22.44 -18.73 -16.18
CA LEU A 586 22.79 -19.88 -17.03
C LEU A 586 24.27 -19.84 -17.46
N ASN A 587 24.93 -21.00 -17.43
CA ASN A 587 26.24 -21.17 -18.05
C ASN A 587 26.11 -21.21 -19.57
N SER A 588 27.15 -20.72 -20.27
CA SER A 588 27.20 -20.76 -21.74
C SER A 588 27.07 -22.19 -22.28
N GLY A 589 26.24 -22.37 -23.30
CA GLY A 589 25.99 -23.67 -23.94
C GLY A 589 25.14 -24.63 -23.11
N SER A 590 24.49 -24.15 -22.05
CA SER A 590 23.58 -24.95 -21.25
C SER A 590 22.27 -25.24 -21.98
N ALA A 591 21.64 -26.36 -21.62
CA ALA A 591 20.44 -26.87 -22.28
C ALA A 591 19.20 -25.96 -22.22
N PRO A 592 18.98 -25.08 -21.22
CA PRO A 592 17.83 -24.18 -21.21
C PRO A 592 17.85 -23.07 -22.26
N ILE A 593 19.03 -22.78 -22.83
CA ILE A 593 19.22 -21.65 -23.76
C ILE A 593 18.48 -21.88 -25.08
N ASP A 594 17.72 -20.88 -25.52
CA ASP A 594 16.92 -20.88 -26.76
C ASP A 594 15.89 -22.03 -26.86
N GLN A 595 15.45 -22.60 -25.73
CA GLN A 595 14.51 -23.73 -25.69
C GLN A 595 13.10 -23.38 -25.22
N GLY A 596 12.90 -22.17 -24.72
CA GLY A 596 11.63 -21.67 -24.24
C GLY A 596 10.68 -21.38 -25.41
N ARG A 597 9.39 -21.38 -25.09
CA ARG A 597 8.36 -20.89 -26.00
C ARG A 597 8.14 -19.41 -25.80
N GLU A 598 7.81 -18.69 -26.88
CA GLU A 598 7.37 -17.31 -26.79
C GLU A 598 6.01 -17.22 -26.07
N ILE A 599 5.92 -16.31 -25.12
CA ILE A 599 4.72 -15.96 -24.35
C ILE A 599 4.62 -14.43 -24.40
N THR A 600 3.69 -13.91 -25.22
CA THR A 600 3.49 -12.47 -25.40
C THR A 600 3.30 -11.76 -24.06
N GLY A 601 4.07 -10.69 -23.84
CA GLY A 601 4.05 -9.89 -22.62
C GLY A 601 4.86 -10.47 -21.46
N ILE A 602 5.43 -11.68 -21.59
CA ILE A 602 6.19 -12.36 -20.51
C ILE A 602 7.62 -12.64 -20.94
N THR A 603 7.81 -13.16 -22.15
CA THR A 603 9.15 -13.49 -22.67
C THR A 603 9.55 -12.53 -23.79
N ASP A 604 9.01 -11.32 -23.81
CA ASP A 604 9.34 -10.34 -24.85
C ASP A 604 10.78 -9.85 -24.68
N GLY A 605 11.46 -9.51 -25.77
CA GLY A 605 12.83 -8.97 -25.71
C GLY A 605 13.94 -9.98 -25.38
N PHE A 606 13.67 -11.28 -25.51
CA PHE A 606 14.65 -12.35 -25.32
C PHE A 606 15.86 -12.25 -26.26
N ALA A 607 16.97 -12.86 -25.87
CA ALA A 607 18.26 -12.80 -26.57
C ALA A 607 18.58 -14.14 -27.23
N GLY A 608 18.41 -14.22 -28.56
CA GLY A 608 18.74 -15.42 -29.31
C GLY A 608 17.69 -15.78 -30.35
N ALA A 609 17.50 -17.07 -30.54
CA ALA A 609 16.51 -17.63 -31.45
C ALA A 609 15.13 -17.84 -30.79
N ASN A 610 15.10 -18.13 -29.49
CA ASN A 610 13.88 -18.27 -28.67
C ASN A 610 14.19 -17.81 -27.24
N PRO A 611 13.18 -17.54 -26.38
CA PRO A 611 13.46 -17.27 -24.98
C PRO A 611 14.09 -18.47 -24.28
N ASP A 612 14.81 -18.22 -23.19
CA ASP A 612 15.35 -19.27 -22.35
C ASP A 612 14.28 -19.87 -21.43
N ILE A 613 14.52 -21.12 -21.01
CA ILE A 613 13.72 -21.77 -19.96
C ILE A 613 14.30 -21.37 -18.60
N GLY A 614 13.44 -20.91 -17.69
CA GLY A 614 13.82 -20.43 -16.36
C GLY A 614 13.77 -18.91 -16.24
N ALA A 615 14.26 -18.42 -15.11
CA ALA A 615 14.07 -17.05 -14.65
C ALA A 615 15.09 -16.02 -15.19
N TYR A 616 16.16 -16.50 -15.82
CA TYR A 616 17.21 -15.66 -16.38
C TYR A 616 17.39 -15.96 -17.86
N GLU A 617 17.56 -14.90 -18.64
CA GLU A 617 17.84 -14.94 -20.07
C GLU A 617 19.35 -14.82 -20.30
N PHE A 618 19.96 -15.82 -20.93
CA PHE A 618 21.39 -15.83 -21.23
C PHE A 618 21.73 -14.75 -22.26
N GLY A 619 22.56 -13.79 -21.85
CA GLY A 619 22.90 -12.63 -22.69
C GLY A 619 21.82 -11.55 -22.72
N GLY A 620 20.73 -11.71 -21.94
CA GLY A 620 19.78 -10.65 -21.62
C GLY A 620 20.24 -9.77 -20.45
N THR A 621 19.33 -8.93 -19.95
CA THR A 621 19.58 -8.08 -18.78
C THR A 621 19.44 -8.90 -17.50
N ASP A 622 20.54 -9.02 -16.75
CA ASP A 622 20.52 -9.61 -15.40
C ASP A 622 19.70 -8.74 -14.44
N TRP A 623 19.05 -9.38 -13.48
CA TRP A 623 18.32 -8.73 -12.40
C TRP A 623 18.73 -9.30 -11.05
N THR A 624 18.53 -8.52 -9.99
CA THR A 624 18.73 -8.92 -8.59
C THR A 624 17.49 -8.61 -7.77
N ALA A 625 17.33 -9.29 -6.65
CA ALA A 625 16.24 -9.05 -5.71
C ALA A 625 16.75 -8.49 -4.38
N GLY A 626 15.85 -7.88 -3.63
CA GLY A 626 16.14 -7.31 -2.31
C GLY A 626 16.61 -5.87 -2.34
N ILE A 627 17.00 -5.39 -1.16
CA ILE A 627 17.45 -4.01 -0.96
C ILE A 627 18.83 -3.74 -1.58
N ASP A 628 19.06 -2.49 -1.96
CA ASP A 628 20.35 -2.01 -2.53
C ASP A 628 21.14 -1.11 -1.57
N TRP A 629 20.72 -1.03 -0.31
CA TRP A 629 21.34 -0.22 0.74
C TRP A 629 21.69 -1.06 1.95
N ASP A 630 22.58 -0.54 2.79
CA ASP A 630 23.06 -1.24 3.98
C ASP A 630 22.30 -0.78 5.25
N PRO A 631 21.45 -1.64 5.85
CA PRO A 631 20.70 -1.29 7.05
C PRO A 631 21.60 -0.98 8.25
N LYS A 632 22.85 -1.49 8.28
CA LYS A 632 23.82 -1.22 9.36
C LYS A 632 24.22 0.25 9.44
N LYS A 633 24.05 1.00 8.35
CA LYS A 633 24.33 2.45 8.32
C LYS A 633 23.20 3.29 8.93
N GLY A 634 22.05 2.67 9.21
CA GLY A 634 20.88 3.31 9.81
C GLY A 634 20.25 4.41 8.95
N PRO A 635 19.16 5.04 9.44
CA PRO A 635 18.38 6.05 8.71
C PRO A 635 19.17 7.24 8.14
N THR A 636 20.25 7.65 8.81
CA THR A 636 21.05 8.83 8.43
C THR A 636 22.36 8.48 7.72
N GLY A 637 22.68 7.20 7.55
CA GLY A 637 23.99 6.76 7.06
C GLY A 637 25.12 6.88 8.10
N GLN A 638 24.81 7.23 9.35
CA GLN A 638 25.78 7.52 10.42
C GLN A 638 25.94 6.33 11.40
N GLY A 639 25.53 5.13 11.00
CA GLY A 639 25.47 3.95 11.85
C GLY A 639 24.29 3.97 12.83
N CYS A 640 24.31 3.02 13.75
CA CYS A 640 23.20 2.69 14.63
C CYS A 640 22.79 3.75 15.66
N TYR A 641 21.54 3.69 16.08
CA TYR A 641 20.92 4.60 17.04
C TYR A 641 21.01 4.07 18.48
N GLY A 642 21.62 2.90 18.69
CA GLY A 642 21.68 2.20 19.97
C GLY A 642 20.32 1.62 20.36
N LEU A 643 19.53 1.21 19.37
CA LEU A 643 18.20 0.65 19.57
C LEU A 643 18.25 -0.86 19.77
N PRO A 644 17.29 -1.42 20.54
CA PRO A 644 17.15 -2.87 20.72
C PRO A 644 17.17 -3.64 19.39
N GLY A 645 18.09 -4.60 19.27
CA GLY A 645 18.18 -5.50 18.11
C GLY A 645 18.91 -4.93 16.89
N GLU A 646 19.42 -3.69 16.92
CA GLU A 646 20.27 -3.20 15.83
C GLU A 646 21.53 -4.07 15.69
N THR A 647 21.89 -4.41 14.43
CA THR A 647 23.20 -4.98 14.11
C THR A 647 23.98 -3.94 13.32
N CYS A 648 25.18 -3.60 13.79
CA CYS A 648 25.84 -2.36 13.40
C CYS A 648 27.28 -2.60 13.00
N GLU A 649 27.74 -1.84 12.01
CA GLU A 649 29.15 -1.49 11.97
C GLU A 649 29.37 -0.42 13.05
N VAL A 650 30.08 -0.81 14.11
CA VAL A 650 30.43 0.12 15.18
C VAL A 650 31.45 1.09 14.59
N THR A 651 31.08 2.35 14.43
CA THR A 651 32.02 3.43 14.13
C THR A 651 33.16 3.34 15.13
N PRO A 652 34.43 3.19 14.70
CA PRO A 652 35.53 2.98 15.61
C PRO A 652 35.64 4.11 16.64
N VAL A 653 36.02 3.76 17.87
CA VAL A 653 36.13 4.74 18.97
C VAL A 653 37.23 5.77 18.71
N ASP A 654 38.18 5.41 17.84
CA ASP A 654 39.34 6.15 17.36
C ASP A 654 39.18 6.60 15.91
N ASP A 655 38.00 7.08 15.53
CA ASP A 655 37.71 7.69 14.23
C ASP A 655 37.67 9.22 14.39
N SER A 656 38.77 9.88 14.04
CA SER A 656 39.00 11.31 14.30
C SER A 656 38.14 12.23 13.43
N ASP A 657 37.89 11.85 12.16
CA ASP A 657 37.09 12.63 11.21
C ASP A 657 35.64 12.13 11.10
N LYS A 658 35.32 11.02 11.77
CA LYS A 658 33.98 10.43 11.94
C LYS A 658 33.37 9.94 10.63
N ASP A 659 34.22 9.44 9.74
CA ASP A 659 33.81 8.93 8.44
C ASP A 659 33.36 7.45 8.45
N GLY A 660 33.56 6.75 9.57
CA GLY A 660 33.25 5.33 9.74
C GLY A 660 34.48 4.43 9.81
N VAL A 661 35.68 4.94 9.56
CA VAL A 661 36.94 4.19 9.51
C VAL A 661 37.85 4.62 10.67
N SER A 662 38.45 3.66 11.34
CA SER A 662 39.39 3.93 12.44
C SER A 662 40.63 4.64 11.92
N ASP A 663 41.19 5.58 12.67
CA ASP A 663 42.43 6.30 12.36
C ASP A 663 43.58 5.35 11.93
N ALA A 664 43.60 4.10 12.42
CA ALA A 664 44.60 3.10 12.08
C ALA A 664 44.48 2.52 10.66
N ASN A 665 43.28 2.53 10.09
CA ASN A 665 42.95 1.98 8.77
C ASN A 665 42.58 3.07 7.75
N ASP A 666 42.52 4.31 8.19
CA ASP A 666 42.13 5.47 7.40
C ASP A 666 43.33 6.06 6.63
N LEU A 667 43.23 6.09 5.31
CA LEU A 667 44.20 6.67 4.38
C LEU A 667 43.83 8.11 3.98
N CYS A 668 42.66 8.58 4.38
CA CYS A 668 42.07 9.88 4.10
C CYS A 668 41.58 10.55 5.41
N PRO A 669 42.48 10.87 6.37
CA PRO A 669 42.17 11.26 7.76
C PRO A 669 41.53 12.63 7.99
N ASP A 670 41.04 13.25 6.92
CA ASP A 670 40.36 14.54 6.93
C ASP A 670 39.11 14.48 6.03
N THR A 671 38.51 13.30 5.90
CA THR A 671 37.30 13.11 5.12
C THR A 671 36.16 13.91 5.73
N PRO A 672 35.47 14.75 4.94
CA PRO A 672 34.36 15.54 5.46
C PRO A 672 33.27 14.68 6.09
N ILE A 673 32.91 14.99 7.35
CA ILE A 673 31.78 14.37 8.06
C ILE A 673 30.53 14.32 7.17
N GLY A 674 30.04 13.10 6.92
CA GLY A 674 28.84 12.83 6.11
C GLY A 674 29.12 12.36 4.67
N ASP A 675 30.37 12.37 4.23
CA ASP A 675 30.77 11.72 2.99
C ASP A 675 30.63 10.20 3.11
N THR A 676 30.27 9.54 2.00
CA THR A 676 30.34 8.07 1.94
C THR A 676 31.77 7.68 1.63
N VAL A 677 32.39 6.84 2.45
CA VAL A 677 33.79 6.45 2.29
C VAL A 677 33.96 4.99 1.88
N ASP A 678 35.10 4.69 1.27
CA ASP A 678 35.53 3.33 1.00
C ASP A 678 36.15 2.66 2.25
N VAL A 679 36.66 1.45 2.11
CA VAL A 679 37.29 0.69 3.22
C VAL A 679 38.55 1.35 3.79
N ASN A 680 39.06 2.40 3.13
CA ASN A 680 40.26 3.14 3.53
C ASN A 680 39.93 4.55 4.01
N GLY A 681 38.67 4.87 4.29
CA GLY A 681 38.24 6.20 4.75
C GLY A 681 38.22 7.26 3.64
N CYS A 682 38.38 6.87 2.38
CA CYS A 682 38.43 7.85 1.29
C CYS A 682 37.04 8.10 0.70
N THR A 683 36.65 9.38 0.60
CA THR A 683 35.38 9.81 -0.02
C THR A 683 35.17 9.12 -1.37
N ILE A 684 34.10 8.33 -1.44
CA ILE A 684 33.52 7.86 -2.69
C ILE A 684 32.77 9.03 -3.29
N PHE A 685 33.15 9.40 -4.51
CA PHE A 685 32.44 10.44 -5.25
C PHE A 685 30.99 10.02 -5.46
N THR A 686 30.10 10.73 -4.79
CA THR A 686 28.65 10.63 -4.97
C THR A 686 28.11 12.00 -5.30
N LEU A 687 26.96 12.03 -5.96
CA LEU A 687 26.18 13.25 -6.12
C LEU A 687 24.92 13.13 -5.26
N PRO A 688 24.36 14.26 -4.77
CA PRO A 688 23.05 14.26 -4.14
C PRO A 688 22.03 13.48 -4.97
N THR A 689 21.12 12.76 -4.33
CA THR A 689 20.11 11.96 -5.07
C THR A 689 19.15 12.82 -5.90
N ASP A 690 19.06 14.11 -5.58
CA ASP A 690 18.33 15.15 -6.33
C ASP A 690 19.23 15.94 -7.30
N ASN A 691 20.47 15.48 -7.54
CA ASN A 691 21.39 16.14 -8.46
C ASN A 691 20.88 16.14 -9.89
N PHE A 692 20.15 15.10 -10.30
CA PHE A 692 19.53 15.04 -11.62
C PHE A 692 18.02 15.05 -11.50
N LYS A 693 17.39 16.01 -12.17
CA LYS A 693 15.96 16.03 -12.42
C LYS A 693 15.73 15.62 -13.86
N VAL A 694 15.25 14.40 -14.04
CA VAL A 694 14.92 13.88 -15.37
C VAL A 694 13.41 13.94 -15.58
N LEU A 695 12.99 14.58 -16.66
CA LEU A 695 11.60 14.76 -17.04
C LEU A 695 11.38 14.16 -18.42
N SER A 696 10.29 13.42 -18.59
CA SER A 696 9.74 13.17 -19.93
C SER A 696 8.61 14.15 -20.24
N THR A 697 8.58 14.59 -21.49
CA THR A 697 7.39 15.18 -22.10
C THR A 697 6.82 14.13 -23.03
N GLY A 698 5.57 13.73 -22.76
CA GLY A 698 4.83 12.86 -23.67
C GLY A 698 4.61 13.50 -25.03
N GLU A 699 4.24 12.70 -26.01
CA GLU A 699 3.93 13.19 -27.34
C GLU A 699 2.76 14.18 -27.33
N SER A 700 2.83 15.18 -28.21
CA SER A 700 1.75 16.17 -28.37
C SER A 700 0.45 15.54 -28.89
N CYS A 701 0.60 14.50 -29.71
CA CYS A 701 -0.45 13.74 -30.37
C CYS A 701 0.07 12.33 -30.68
N LYS A 702 -0.86 11.41 -30.93
CA LYS A 702 -0.51 10.04 -31.32
C LYS A 702 0.40 9.98 -32.56
N ASN A 703 1.47 9.19 -32.51
CA ASN A 703 2.50 9.06 -33.56
C ASN A 703 3.11 10.39 -34.04
N SER A 704 3.21 11.38 -33.15
CA SER A 704 3.86 12.65 -33.48
C SER A 704 5.38 12.60 -33.29
N ASP A 705 5.89 11.56 -32.64
CA ASP A 705 7.32 11.30 -32.39
C ASP A 705 8.03 12.55 -31.85
N ASN A 706 7.33 13.36 -31.06
CA ASN A 706 7.82 14.64 -30.56
C ASN A 706 7.83 14.72 -29.04
N GLY A 707 7.84 13.56 -28.38
CA GLY A 707 8.20 13.47 -26.98
C GLY A 707 9.65 13.89 -26.77
N SER A 708 9.98 14.18 -25.52
CA SER A 708 11.34 14.60 -25.17
C SER A 708 11.74 14.08 -23.79
N ILE A 709 13.03 13.85 -23.58
CA ILE A 709 13.60 13.64 -22.25
C ILE A 709 14.52 14.80 -21.94
N SER A 710 14.23 15.56 -20.88
CA SER A 710 15.13 16.58 -20.38
C SER A 710 15.78 16.14 -19.06
N ILE A 711 17.08 16.38 -18.94
CA ILE A 711 17.86 16.15 -17.72
C ILE A 711 18.33 17.52 -17.28
N GLU A 712 18.05 17.91 -16.04
CA GLU A 712 18.62 19.08 -15.38
C GLU A 712 19.59 18.57 -14.31
N ALA A 713 20.79 19.14 -14.25
CA ALA A 713 21.78 18.86 -13.23
C ALA A 713 21.98 20.06 -12.30
N THR A 714 22.10 19.81 -10.99
CA THR A 714 22.27 20.86 -9.98
C THR A 714 23.74 21.10 -9.63
N ALA A 715 24.56 20.05 -9.56
CA ALA A 715 25.99 20.18 -9.35
C ALA A 715 26.70 20.53 -10.66
N ASN A 716 27.72 21.38 -10.56
CA ASN A 716 28.45 21.90 -11.70
C ASN A 716 29.57 20.93 -12.12
N TYR A 717 29.24 19.92 -12.93
CA TYR A 717 30.19 19.03 -13.60
C TYR A 717 29.93 18.98 -15.09
N THR A 718 30.91 18.51 -15.86
CA THR A 718 30.66 18.11 -17.25
C THR A 718 30.21 16.66 -17.26
N TYR A 719 28.93 16.47 -17.53
CA TYR A 719 28.26 15.20 -17.60
C TYR A 719 28.18 14.72 -19.06
N THR A 720 28.08 13.42 -19.25
CA THR A 720 27.70 12.80 -20.51
C THR A 720 26.43 12.00 -20.29
N ALA A 721 25.33 12.40 -20.94
CA ALA A 721 24.07 11.66 -20.94
C ALA A 721 23.98 10.78 -22.19
N THR A 722 23.58 9.53 -22.02
CA THR A 722 23.38 8.55 -23.08
C THR A 722 22.02 7.88 -22.94
N ILE A 723 21.15 8.03 -23.94
CA ILE A 723 19.97 7.19 -24.13
C ILE A 723 20.44 5.87 -24.76
N GLN A 724 20.30 4.77 -24.03
CA GLN A 724 20.87 3.48 -24.43
C GLN A 724 20.20 2.90 -25.68
N GLU A 725 18.87 2.98 -25.76
CA GLU A 725 18.05 2.32 -26.80
C GLU A 725 18.39 2.84 -28.19
N ASN A 726 18.62 4.15 -28.30
CA ASN A 726 18.93 4.81 -29.57
C ASN A 726 20.40 5.24 -29.67
N ASN A 727 21.22 4.88 -28.67
CA ASN A 727 22.62 5.28 -28.51
C ASN A 727 22.86 6.80 -28.69
N MET A 728 21.86 7.61 -28.33
CA MET A 728 21.96 9.07 -28.42
C MET A 728 22.77 9.57 -27.23
N THR A 729 23.90 10.22 -27.49
CA THR A 729 24.80 10.71 -26.45
C THR A 729 25.05 12.20 -26.60
N SER A 730 25.01 12.94 -25.50
CA SER A 730 25.38 14.36 -25.46
C SER A 730 26.00 14.73 -24.13
N ASP A 731 27.00 15.61 -24.18
CA ASP A 731 27.57 16.22 -22.99
C ASP A 731 26.70 17.40 -22.53
N PHE A 732 26.64 17.63 -21.22
CA PHE A 732 25.91 18.75 -20.62
C PHE A 732 26.49 19.15 -19.26
N THR A 733 26.08 20.33 -18.76
CA THR A 733 26.49 20.84 -17.44
C THR A 733 25.29 21.26 -16.62
N ASP A 734 24.39 22.07 -17.19
CA ASP A 734 23.18 22.52 -16.49
C ASP A 734 21.96 21.69 -16.89
N ASN A 735 21.74 21.50 -18.19
CA ASN A 735 20.64 20.69 -18.70
C ASN A 735 20.93 20.17 -20.10
N ILE A 736 20.24 19.11 -20.47
CA ILE A 736 20.15 18.60 -21.83
C ILE A 736 18.72 18.20 -22.12
N THR A 737 18.32 18.27 -23.38
CA THR A 737 17.04 17.73 -23.85
C THR A 737 17.29 16.88 -25.09
N PHE A 738 16.76 15.66 -25.07
CA PHE A 738 16.65 14.78 -26.20
C PHE A 738 15.23 14.88 -26.75
N ASP A 739 15.08 15.56 -27.88
CA ASP A 739 13.79 15.76 -28.55
C ASP A 739 13.54 14.69 -29.62
N ASN A 740 12.31 14.69 -30.13
CA ASN A 740 11.84 13.82 -31.22
C ASN A 740 11.89 12.32 -30.87
N LEU A 741 11.51 12.01 -29.64
CA LEU A 741 11.41 10.65 -29.16
C LEU A 741 9.97 10.17 -29.30
N SER A 742 9.80 8.95 -29.82
CA SER A 742 8.51 8.28 -29.88
C SER A 742 8.11 7.76 -28.50
N GLN A 743 6.83 7.42 -28.34
CA GLN A 743 6.29 6.69 -27.22
C GLN A 743 7.11 5.41 -26.99
N GLY A 744 7.48 5.17 -25.73
CA GLY A 744 8.36 4.06 -25.37
C GLY A 744 9.06 4.27 -24.03
N GLU A 745 9.76 3.23 -23.60
CA GLU A 745 10.63 3.26 -22.43
C GLU A 745 12.07 3.51 -22.87
N TYR A 746 12.77 4.35 -22.11
CA TYR A 746 14.14 4.77 -22.39
C TYR A 746 15.00 4.68 -21.13
N THR A 747 16.23 4.21 -21.30
CA THR A 747 17.27 4.14 -20.27
C THR A 747 18.29 5.22 -20.53
N VAL A 748 18.31 6.22 -19.65
CA VAL A 748 19.19 7.38 -19.75
C VAL A 748 20.30 7.25 -18.72
N CYS A 749 21.54 7.05 -19.15
CA CYS A 749 22.70 6.99 -18.27
C CYS A 749 23.50 8.28 -18.30
N VAL A 750 23.82 8.82 -17.13
CA VAL A 750 24.69 9.97 -16.95
C VAL A 750 26.02 9.53 -16.34
N THR A 751 27.12 10.01 -16.90
CA THR A 751 28.49 9.76 -16.44
C THR A 751 29.27 11.07 -16.32
N ILE A 752 30.44 11.05 -15.68
CA ILE A 752 31.32 12.21 -15.55
C ILE A 752 32.73 11.82 -15.97
N GLY A 753 33.29 12.49 -16.98
CA GLY A 753 34.61 12.13 -17.52
C GLY A 753 35.76 12.21 -16.52
N THR A 754 35.66 13.06 -15.48
CA THR A 754 36.65 13.16 -14.40
C THR A 754 36.45 12.14 -13.28
N GLN A 755 35.34 11.39 -13.28
CA GLN A 755 34.99 10.39 -12.27
C GLN A 755 34.63 9.08 -12.97
N PRO A 756 35.63 8.26 -13.36
CA PRO A 756 35.44 7.09 -14.22
C PRO A 756 34.53 6.01 -13.61
N GLU A 757 34.42 5.97 -12.29
CA GLU A 757 33.55 5.04 -11.55
C GLU A 757 32.11 5.56 -11.39
N TYR A 758 31.81 6.81 -11.77
CA TYR A 758 30.49 7.41 -11.61
C TYR A 758 29.59 7.15 -12.82
N LYS A 759 28.52 6.37 -12.62
CA LYS A 759 27.46 6.12 -13.60
C LYS A 759 26.11 6.04 -12.89
N GLN A 760 25.13 6.81 -13.35
CA GLN A 760 23.76 6.77 -12.85
C GLN A 760 22.79 6.64 -14.02
N CYS A 761 21.88 5.68 -13.97
CA CYS A 761 20.91 5.44 -15.05
C CYS A 761 19.47 5.63 -14.58
N PHE A 762 18.61 6.11 -15.48
CA PHE A 762 17.20 6.41 -15.25
C PHE A 762 16.34 5.71 -16.28
N SER A 763 15.32 4.98 -15.85
CA SER A 763 14.28 4.44 -16.73
C SER A 763 13.12 5.43 -16.82
N ILE A 764 12.81 5.89 -18.03
CA ILE A 764 11.84 6.97 -18.30
C ILE A 764 10.89 6.54 -19.40
N VAL A 765 9.60 6.80 -19.19
CA VAL A 765 8.55 6.51 -20.17
C VAL A 765 8.09 7.80 -20.85
N ILE A 766 8.02 7.78 -22.17
CA ILE A 766 7.31 8.78 -22.98
C ILE A 766 5.94 8.20 -23.32
N ASN A 767 4.89 8.93 -22.92
CA ASN A 767 3.49 8.55 -23.17
C ASN A 767 2.91 9.31 -24.37
N GLU A 768 1.88 8.78 -25.01
CA GLU A 768 1.08 9.50 -26.02
C GLU A 768 -0.37 9.78 -25.53
N PRO A 769 -1.09 10.78 -26.08
CA PRO A 769 -2.46 11.09 -25.65
C PRO A 769 -3.48 10.02 -26.08
N GLU A 770 -4.44 9.70 -25.19
CA GLU A 770 -5.56 8.79 -25.51
C GLU A 770 -6.59 9.41 -26.47
N ASP A 771 -7.31 8.58 -27.23
CA ASP A 771 -8.39 9.01 -28.13
C ASP A 771 -9.66 9.45 -27.37
N LEU A 772 -10.43 10.40 -27.92
CA LEU A 772 -11.73 10.83 -27.39
C LEU A 772 -12.75 9.68 -27.47
N ALA A 773 -13.28 9.28 -26.32
CA ALA A 773 -14.40 8.37 -26.23
C ALA A 773 -15.61 9.06 -25.57
N VAL A 774 -16.77 8.95 -26.23
CA VAL A 774 -18.04 9.55 -25.77
C VAL A 774 -19.12 8.50 -25.79
N PHE A 775 -19.77 8.28 -24.65
CA PHE A 775 -20.97 7.44 -24.54
C PHE A 775 -22.18 8.31 -24.20
N SER A 776 -23.21 8.32 -25.05
CA SER A 776 -24.41 9.13 -24.87
C SER A 776 -25.65 8.30 -24.51
N ARG A 777 -26.52 8.87 -23.67
CA ARG A 777 -27.80 8.29 -23.24
C ARG A 777 -28.91 9.36 -23.24
N VAL A 778 -29.98 9.16 -24.03
CA VAL A 778 -31.09 10.13 -24.16
C VAL A 778 -32.32 9.71 -23.36
N ASP A 779 -32.87 10.63 -22.55
CA ASP A 779 -34.19 10.51 -21.89
C ASP A 779 -35.20 11.45 -22.58
N SER A 780 -36.01 10.90 -23.48
CA SER A 780 -36.99 11.65 -24.26
C SER A 780 -38.17 12.18 -23.43
N SER A 781 -38.45 11.59 -22.27
CA SER A 781 -39.53 12.01 -21.37
C SER A 781 -39.16 13.27 -20.59
N LYS A 782 -37.88 13.38 -20.22
CA LYS A 782 -37.32 14.54 -19.51
C LYS A 782 -36.69 15.57 -20.44
N ARG A 783 -36.46 15.20 -21.70
CA ARG A 783 -35.72 15.99 -22.71
C ARG A 783 -34.30 16.28 -22.23
N GLU A 784 -33.58 15.23 -21.88
CA GLU A 784 -32.20 15.31 -21.39
C GLU A 784 -31.31 14.29 -22.10
N ILE A 785 -30.02 14.59 -22.21
CA ILE A 785 -28.96 13.67 -22.66
C ILE A 785 -27.85 13.62 -21.61
N SER A 786 -27.42 12.43 -21.23
CA SER A 786 -26.24 12.21 -20.38
C SER A 786 -25.07 11.70 -21.22
N LEU A 787 -23.88 12.25 -20.98
CA LEU A 787 -22.64 11.95 -21.67
C LEU A 787 -21.61 11.44 -20.67
N ASP A 788 -21.00 10.28 -20.93
CA ASP A 788 -19.78 9.80 -20.26
C ASP A 788 -18.58 10.05 -21.20
N LEU A 789 -17.58 10.78 -20.71
CA LEU A 789 -16.48 11.35 -21.50
C LEU A 789 -15.13 10.80 -21.02
N LYS A 790 -14.27 10.40 -21.96
CA LYS A 790 -12.88 9.98 -21.72
C LYS A 790 -11.94 10.49 -22.81
N GLY A 791 -10.65 10.57 -22.49
CA GLY A 791 -9.59 10.94 -23.40
C GLY A 791 -9.15 12.41 -23.33
N GLY A 792 -9.90 13.32 -22.69
CA GLY A 792 -9.51 14.74 -22.57
C GLY A 792 -9.38 15.22 -21.12
N GLU A 793 -8.59 16.27 -20.90
CA GLU A 793 -8.58 17.02 -19.63
C GLU A 793 -9.70 18.06 -19.58
N LEU A 794 -10.11 18.55 -20.75
CA LEU A 794 -11.20 19.50 -20.89
C LEU A 794 -12.03 19.16 -22.13
N TYR A 795 -13.33 19.00 -21.96
CA TYR A 795 -14.26 18.73 -23.04
C TYR A 795 -14.99 20.00 -23.45
N ARG A 796 -15.07 20.23 -24.76
CA ARG A 796 -15.91 21.23 -25.39
C ARG A 796 -17.11 20.53 -26.02
N ILE A 797 -18.27 20.72 -25.40
CA ILE A 797 -19.54 20.16 -25.84
C ILE A 797 -20.34 21.28 -26.50
N VAL A 798 -20.73 21.09 -27.76
CA VAL A 798 -21.66 21.97 -28.47
C VAL A 798 -22.99 21.25 -28.57
N LEU A 799 -24.05 21.82 -28.01
CA LEU A 799 -25.41 21.33 -28.17
C LEU A 799 -26.28 22.48 -28.72
N ASN A 800 -26.71 22.38 -29.98
CA ASN A 800 -27.55 23.41 -30.64
C ASN A 800 -26.97 24.82 -30.58
N ASP A 801 -25.70 24.96 -30.95
CA ASP A 801 -24.93 26.22 -30.88
C ASP A 801 -24.59 26.71 -29.46
N GLU A 802 -25.11 26.09 -28.39
CA GLU A 802 -24.65 26.36 -27.02
C GLU A 802 -23.36 25.59 -26.73
N ILE A 803 -22.36 26.31 -26.22
CA ILE A 803 -21.05 25.76 -25.90
C ILE A 803 -20.96 25.57 -24.38
N ILE A 804 -20.65 24.34 -23.97
CA ILE A 804 -20.34 23.97 -22.60
C ILE A 804 -18.90 23.49 -22.55
N MET A 805 -18.14 24.05 -21.61
CA MET A 805 -16.80 23.59 -21.27
C MET A 805 -16.87 22.87 -19.93
N THR A 806 -16.24 21.71 -19.82
CA THR A 806 -16.31 20.87 -18.60
C THR A 806 -15.07 19.99 -18.50
N ASP A 807 -14.53 19.88 -17.29
CA ASP A 807 -13.48 18.92 -16.90
C ASP A 807 -14.08 17.63 -16.29
N ARG A 808 -15.40 17.59 -16.10
CA ARG A 808 -16.11 16.41 -15.61
C ARG A 808 -16.28 15.35 -16.69
N ASN A 809 -16.02 14.11 -16.32
CA ASN A 809 -16.20 12.93 -17.17
C ASN A 809 -17.67 12.49 -17.32
N GLU A 810 -18.62 13.14 -16.62
CA GLU A 810 -20.05 12.90 -16.80
C GLU A 810 -20.82 14.23 -16.83
N VAL A 811 -21.66 14.41 -17.84
CA VAL A 811 -22.46 15.64 -18.02
C VAL A 811 -23.86 15.32 -18.53
N THR A 812 -24.87 15.90 -17.89
CA THR A 812 -26.26 15.86 -18.37
C THR A 812 -26.70 17.23 -18.90
N LEU A 813 -27.23 17.27 -20.12
CA LEU A 813 -27.67 18.47 -20.82
C LEU A 813 -29.14 18.39 -21.20
N LYS A 814 -29.81 19.54 -21.29
CA LYS A 814 -31.22 19.62 -21.71
C LYS A 814 -31.33 19.70 -23.23
N LEU A 815 -32.27 18.95 -23.79
CA LEU A 815 -32.61 18.91 -25.20
C LEU A 815 -33.79 19.84 -25.49
N GLN A 816 -33.78 20.48 -26.65
CA GLN A 816 -34.92 21.22 -27.18
C GLN A 816 -35.89 20.27 -27.92
N SER A 817 -37.14 20.70 -28.08
CA SER A 817 -38.08 20.01 -28.98
C SER A 817 -37.57 20.09 -30.43
N GLY A 818 -37.74 19.02 -31.21
CA GLY A 818 -37.20 18.90 -32.56
C GLY A 818 -35.74 18.42 -32.60
N LYS A 819 -35.01 18.80 -33.65
CA LYS A 819 -33.63 18.36 -33.90
C LYS A 819 -32.65 19.01 -32.93
N ASN A 820 -31.76 18.19 -32.38
CA ASN A 820 -30.65 18.56 -31.53
C ASN A 820 -29.34 18.08 -32.18
N GLU A 821 -28.32 18.94 -32.27
CA GLU A 821 -26.99 18.57 -32.77
C GLU A 821 -25.95 18.65 -31.64
N LEU A 822 -25.28 17.52 -31.39
CA LEU A 822 -24.23 17.36 -30.38
C LEU A 822 -22.86 17.22 -31.07
N ILE A 823 -21.90 18.02 -30.65
CA ILE A 823 -20.48 17.86 -31.02
C ILE A 823 -19.66 17.87 -29.73
N VAL A 824 -18.80 16.87 -29.54
CA VAL A 824 -17.85 16.84 -28.42
C VAL A 824 -16.43 16.79 -28.98
N THR A 825 -15.58 17.68 -28.48
CA THR A 825 -14.13 17.71 -28.73
C THR A 825 -13.39 17.83 -27.39
N THR A 826 -12.10 17.54 -27.37
CA THR A 826 -11.24 17.74 -26.19
C THR A 826 -10.41 19.02 -26.32
N ASP A 827 -9.48 19.22 -25.40
CA ASP A 827 -8.42 20.20 -25.40
C ASP A 827 -7.32 19.94 -26.46
N LYS A 828 -7.30 18.75 -27.07
CA LYS A 828 -6.35 18.38 -28.12
C LYS A 828 -7.08 18.02 -29.42
N ASP A 829 -6.80 18.77 -30.49
CA ASP A 829 -7.45 18.58 -31.79
C ASP A 829 -7.25 17.17 -32.39
N CYS A 830 -6.17 16.48 -32.01
CA CYS A 830 -5.82 15.16 -32.52
C CYS A 830 -6.54 13.99 -31.85
N GLN A 831 -7.23 14.19 -30.72
CA GLN A 831 -7.96 13.12 -30.03
C GLN A 831 -9.30 12.80 -30.70
N GLY A 832 -9.66 13.53 -31.76
CA GLY A 832 -10.84 13.28 -32.57
C GLY A 832 -12.05 14.12 -32.18
N VAL A 833 -13.14 13.92 -32.92
CA VAL A 833 -14.39 14.67 -32.77
C VAL A 833 -15.55 13.69 -32.76
N HIS A 834 -16.37 13.74 -31.72
CA HIS A 834 -17.63 13.01 -31.67
C HIS A 834 -18.77 13.90 -32.17
N LYS A 835 -19.63 13.37 -33.06
CA LYS A 835 -20.82 14.09 -33.57
C LYS A 835 -22.04 13.20 -33.53
N GLU A 836 -23.13 13.71 -32.98
CA GLU A 836 -24.41 13.01 -32.86
C GLU A 836 -25.58 13.95 -33.18
N SER A 837 -26.66 13.44 -33.77
CA SER A 837 -27.90 14.18 -34.00
C SER A 837 -29.08 13.47 -33.33
N ILE A 838 -29.84 14.17 -32.51
CA ILE A 838 -30.91 13.65 -31.66
C ILE A 838 -32.23 14.36 -32.01
N ASN A 839 -33.39 13.68 -32.02
CA ASN A 839 -34.68 14.31 -32.38
C ASN A 839 -35.75 14.06 -31.30
N ILE A 840 -36.48 15.11 -30.89
CA ILE A 840 -37.53 15.06 -29.84
C ILE A 840 -38.91 15.44 -30.44
N GLU A 841 -39.88 14.52 -30.52
CA GLU A 841 -41.21 14.74 -31.17
C GLU A 841 -42.33 15.27 -30.22
N GLU A 842 -43.28 16.10 -30.72
CA GLU A 842 -44.47 16.61 -29.99
C GLU A 842 -45.81 16.19 -30.67
N PHE A 843 -46.89 15.88 -29.92
CA PHE A 843 -48.17 15.32 -30.46
C PHE A 843 -49.45 16.17 -30.20
N ILE A 844 -50.46 16.13 -31.10
CA ILE A 844 -51.81 16.74 -30.95
C ILE A 844 -52.72 15.97 -29.96
N LYS A 845 -53.40 16.67 -29.04
CA LYS A 845 -54.36 16.11 -28.05
C LYS A 845 -55.73 16.78 -28.10
N MET A 846 -56.81 16.02 -27.86
CA MET A 846 -58.21 16.52 -27.83
C MET A 846 -58.92 16.04 -26.56
N PHE A 847 -59.61 16.93 -25.83
CA PHE A 847 -60.26 16.60 -24.55
C PHE A 847 -61.30 17.67 -24.12
N PRO A 848 -62.31 17.35 -23.30
CA PRO A 848 -62.70 16.01 -22.88
C PRO A 848 -63.47 15.27 -23.98
N ASN A 849 -63.42 13.94 -23.92
CA ASN A 849 -64.25 13.03 -24.71
C ASN A 849 -64.74 11.91 -23.78
N PRO A 850 -66.03 11.86 -23.38
CA PRO A 850 -67.17 12.60 -23.93
C PRO A 850 -67.14 14.11 -23.65
N MET A 851 -67.52 14.90 -24.66
CA MET A 851 -67.67 16.35 -24.57
C MET A 851 -69.07 16.72 -24.04
N HIS A 852 -69.15 17.78 -23.23
CA HIS A 852 -70.41 18.39 -22.76
C HIS A 852 -70.65 19.68 -23.53
N ASP A 853 -70.34 20.85 -22.97
CA ASP A 853 -70.55 22.12 -23.67
C ASP A 853 -69.33 22.56 -24.48
N VAL A 854 -68.15 22.01 -24.18
CA VAL A 854 -66.89 22.40 -24.83
C VAL A 854 -66.00 21.20 -25.19
N LEU A 855 -65.19 21.38 -26.23
CA LEU A 855 -64.07 20.53 -26.63
C LEU A 855 -62.79 21.36 -26.72
N ASN A 856 -61.73 20.92 -26.05
CA ASN A 856 -60.40 21.51 -26.14
C ASN A 856 -59.49 20.71 -27.08
N ILE A 857 -58.67 21.41 -27.83
CA ILE A 857 -57.63 20.87 -28.71
C ILE A 857 -56.32 21.54 -28.32
N THR A 858 -55.29 20.74 -28.06
CA THR A 858 -53.92 21.22 -27.87
C THR A 858 -53.05 20.74 -29.03
N VAL A 859 -52.35 21.66 -29.67
CA VAL A 859 -51.43 21.41 -30.78
C VAL A 859 -50.04 22.02 -30.52
N PRO A 860 -48.95 21.45 -31.08
CA PRO A 860 -47.63 22.08 -31.06
C PRO A 860 -47.70 23.51 -31.62
N ARG A 861 -46.99 24.45 -30.99
CA ARG A 861 -47.06 25.90 -31.32
C ARG A 861 -46.70 26.19 -32.78
N GLU A 862 -45.82 25.40 -33.37
CA GLU A 862 -45.43 25.54 -34.78
C GLU A 862 -46.54 25.08 -35.74
N SER A 863 -47.38 24.16 -35.30
CA SER A 863 -48.51 23.61 -36.05
C SER A 863 -49.84 24.36 -35.81
N SER A 864 -49.86 25.36 -34.92
CA SER A 864 -51.08 26.15 -34.61
C SER A 864 -51.43 27.15 -35.72
N LYS A 865 -50.44 27.64 -36.47
CA LYS A 865 -50.66 28.53 -37.62
C LYS A 865 -51.44 27.80 -38.72
N ASN A 866 -52.60 28.35 -39.07
CA ASN A 866 -53.53 27.83 -40.07
C ASN A 866 -54.26 26.52 -39.71
N LEU A 867 -54.28 26.12 -38.45
CA LEU A 867 -55.07 24.96 -38.02
C LEU A 867 -56.53 25.11 -38.46
N LYS A 868 -57.00 24.09 -39.18
CA LYS A 868 -58.40 23.92 -39.56
C LYS A 868 -58.96 22.74 -38.80
N TRP A 869 -60.13 22.92 -38.23
CA TRP A 869 -60.86 21.81 -37.65
C TRP A 869 -62.26 21.76 -38.26
N GLU A 870 -62.73 20.55 -38.51
CA GLU A 870 -64.05 20.28 -39.08
C GLU A 870 -64.71 19.19 -38.24
N LEU A 871 -65.91 19.48 -37.75
CA LEU A 871 -66.71 18.54 -36.97
C LEU A 871 -67.86 18.00 -37.83
N PHE A 872 -67.94 16.69 -37.94
CA PHE A 872 -68.92 15.97 -38.76
C PHE A 872 -69.88 15.20 -37.84
N SER A 873 -71.15 15.08 -38.23
CA SER A 873 -72.04 14.10 -37.61
C SER A 873 -71.62 12.68 -38.02
N TYR A 874 -72.10 11.68 -37.31
CA TYR A 874 -71.86 10.28 -37.66
C TYR A 874 -72.29 9.90 -39.09
N ARG A 875 -73.18 10.67 -39.73
CA ARG A 875 -73.60 10.47 -41.13
C ARG A 875 -72.70 11.20 -42.15
N GLY A 876 -71.58 11.78 -41.70
CA GLY A 876 -70.63 12.49 -42.56
C GLY A 876 -71.05 13.91 -42.96
N LYS A 877 -72.19 14.42 -42.46
CA LYS A 877 -72.58 15.82 -42.69
C LYS A 877 -71.73 16.72 -41.81
N ARG A 878 -71.00 17.67 -42.41
CA ARG A 878 -70.24 18.70 -41.66
C ARG A 878 -71.20 19.59 -40.87
N ILE A 879 -70.99 19.67 -39.56
CA ILE A 879 -71.86 20.37 -38.61
C ILE A 879 -71.25 21.71 -38.22
N LEU A 880 -69.97 21.70 -37.81
CA LEU A 880 -69.21 22.89 -37.48
C LEU A 880 -67.87 22.85 -38.20
N GLN A 881 -67.29 24.02 -38.40
CA GLN A 881 -65.92 24.16 -38.85
C GLN A 881 -65.34 25.44 -38.27
N GLY A 882 -64.05 25.42 -38.01
CA GLY A 882 -63.31 26.60 -37.62
C GLY A 882 -61.93 26.58 -38.24
N LYS A 883 -61.39 27.78 -38.39
CA LYS A 883 -59.98 27.98 -38.68
C LYS A 883 -59.47 28.95 -37.64
N GLN A 884 -58.35 28.61 -37.01
CA GLN A 884 -57.69 29.55 -36.12
C GLN A 884 -56.78 30.48 -36.92
N LYS A 885 -56.78 31.76 -36.54
CA LYS A 885 -55.92 32.79 -37.15
C LYS A 885 -54.74 33.21 -36.27
N ASP A 886 -54.75 32.82 -34.99
CA ASP A 886 -53.76 33.22 -33.99
C ASP A 886 -52.94 32.01 -33.52
N ASP A 887 -51.72 32.24 -33.04
CA ASP A 887 -50.71 31.21 -32.74
C ASP A 887 -50.95 30.44 -31.42
N SER A 888 -52.18 30.44 -30.90
CA SER A 888 -52.52 29.76 -29.64
C SER A 888 -52.41 28.24 -29.81
N SER A 889 -51.63 27.59 -28.95
CA SER A 889 -51.50 26.13 -28.90
C SER A 889 -52.77 25.43 -28.39
N ASN A 890 -53.68 26.16 -27.76
CA ASN A 890 -54.94 25.64 -27.23
C ASN A 890 -56.14 26.29 -27.91
N ILE A 891 -57.12 25.46 -28.26
CA ILE A 891 -58.38 25.85 -28.89
C ILE A 891 -59.52 25.28 -28.09
N THR A 892 -60.50 26.09 -27.76
CA THR A 892 -61.76 25.64 -27.16
C THR A 892 -62.88 25.85 -28.16
N ILE A 893 -63.65 24.80 -28.43
CA ILE A 893 -64.79 24.79 -29.34
C ILE A 893 -66.05 24.64 -28.49
N ASP A 894 -66.99 25.59 -28.63
CA ASP A 894 -68.33 25.49 -28.04
C ASP A 894 -69.19 24.53 -28.87
N VAL A 895 -69.67 23.49 -28.22
CA VAL A 895 -70.50 22.41 -28.77
C VAL A 895 -71.82 22.25 -27.99
N SER A 896 -72.16 23.21 -27.14
CA SER A 896 -73.39 23.21 -26.31
C SER A 896 -74.67 23.00 -27.13
N ASN A 897 -74.74 23.55 -28.34
CA ASN A 897 -75.89 23.45 -29.24
C ASN A 897 -75.98 22.13 -30.02
N LEU A 898 -75.06 21.18 -29.81
CA LEU A 898 -75.09 19.87 -30.46
C LEU A 898 -75.99 18.91 -29.68
N THR A 899 -76.84 18.17 -30.39
CA THR A 899 -77.62 17.07 -29.80
C THR A 899 -76.71 15.93 -29.35
N MET A 900 -77.11 15.20 -28.31
CA MET A 900 -76.40 13.99 -27.85
C MET A 900 -76.17 13.01 -29.00
N GLY A 901 -74.97 12.41 -29.05
CA GLY A 901 -74.59 11.45 -30.08
C GLY A 901 -73.11 11.49 -30.45
N SER A 902 -72.73 10.69 -31.45
CA SER A 902 -71.34 10.61 -31.93
C SER A 902 -71.04 11.59 -33.06
N TYR A 903 -69.86 12.18 -32.98
CA TYR A 903 -69.30 13.12 -33.95
C TYR A 903 -67.87 12.69 -34.31
N PHE A 904 -67.39 13.13 -35.46
CA PHE A 904 -65.99 12.97 -35.85
C PHE A 904 -65.37 14.33 -36.04
N ILE A 905 -64.22 14.58 -35.41
CA ILE A 905 -63.44 15.78 -35.68
C ILE A 905 -62.26 15.42 -36.57
N LYS A 906 -62.04 16.25 -37.59
CA LYS A 906 -60.83 16.28 -38.40
C LYS A 906 -60.06 17.54 -38.03
N ILE A 907 -58.80 17.38 -37.65
CA ILE A 907 -57.85 18.47 -37.46
C ILE A 907 -56.84 18.39 -38.59
N SER A 908 -56.61 19.52 -39.26
CA SER A 908 -55.62 19.65 -40.32
C SER A 908 -54.69 20.81 -39.99
N THR A 909 -53.42 20.49 -39.79
CA THR A 909 -52.34 21.46 -39.68
C THR A 909 -51.55 21.47 -40.98
N SER A 910 -50.50 22.29 -41.07
CA SER A 910 -49.59 22.32 -42.22
C SER A 910 -48.87 20.98 -42.43
N ASN A 911 -48.67 20.20 -41.36
CA ASN A 911 -47.78 19.04 -41.35
C ASN A 911 -48.50 17.71 -41.15
N GLU A 912 -49.71 17.72 -40.58
CA GLU A 912 -50.45 16.49 -40.28
C GLU A 912 -51.98 16.68 -40.35
N ILE A 913 -52.69 15.57 -40.64
CA ILE A 913 -54.14 15.48 -40.53
C ILE A 913 -54.48 14.38 -39.54
N LYS A 914 -55.22 14.73 -38.48
CA LYS A 914 -55.68 13.80 -37.44
C LYS A 914 -57.19 13.72 -37.41
N TYR A 915 -57.71 12.52 -37.21
CA TYR A 915 -59.14 12.25 -37.04
C TYR A 915 -59.37 11.65 -35.67
N GLU A 916 -60.44 12.07 -34.99
CA GLU A 916 -60.83 11.51 -33.71
C GLU A 916 -62.35 11.41 -33.58
N GLN A 917 -62.83 10.31 -33.01
CA GLN A 917 -64.24 10.14 -32.70
C GLN A 917 -64.56 10.78 -31.35
N LEU A 918 -65.59 11.60 -31.31
CA LEU A 918 -66.05 12.31 -30.12
C LEU A 918 -67.47 11.89 -29.76
N ILE A 919 -67.77 11.83 -28.46
CA ILE A 919 -69.09 11.51 -27.92
C ILE A 919 -69.64 12.78 -27.25
N LYS A 920 -70.81 13.26 -27.67
CA LYS A 920 -71.54 14.35 -26.98
C LYS A 920 -72.56 13.75 -26.03
N ASN A 921 -72.39 14.06 -24.74
CA ASN A 921 -73.35 13.76 -23.68
C ASN A 921 -74.28 14.93 -23.42
#